data_AF-A0A932RDC2-F1
#
_entry.id   AF-A0A932RDC2-F1
#
_cell.length_a   1.000
_cell.length_b   1.000
_cell.length_c   1.000
_cell.angle_alpha   90.00
_cell.angle_beta   90.00
_cell.angle_gamma   90.00
#
_symmetry.space_group_name_H-M   'P 1'
#
loop_
_entity.id
_entity.type
_entity.pdbx_description
1 polymer ?
#
loop_
_entity_poly.entity_id
_entity_poly.type
_entity_poly.pdbx_seq_one_letter_code
_entity_poly.pdbx_strand_id
1 'polypeptide(L)'
;MHKNFMLVFSWLLFHTGFLSAQVGQQWIARYNGSGNGTDYATALAVDADGNVYVTGYSYGVGTGSDYATVKYDAAGNQLWVARYNGPGNSWDWASALAVDANGNVYVTGWSLGVGTENDYATVKYDAAGNQLWVARYHGPGNSGDGASALAVDAEGNVYVTGGSVGVYRVSDYATVKYDAAGNQLWVARYHGPGYSDEARALAVDANGNVYVTGSDGVDTNFDYATVKYDAAGNQLWVARYNGPGDGTDVARALAVDASGNVYVTGYSDGVGTRYDYATVNKYDAAGNQLWVARYNGPGNSWDWASALAVDANGNVYVTGYSWGVGMYYEYATVKYDAAGNQLWVARYNGPGNQYNVATALAVDANGNAYVTGESAGVGTVYDYATVKYDAAGNQLWVARYNGPGNERDAASALAVDANGNVYVTGYSEGVGTGSDYATIKYTQRQTIFLVHGIAQDGGESGDLQNFARNLRERLDRDYPNRFIVDAGFDFWYCANRRECPSDCTIGGTTDTANGARVLGDHINVVNPVGDIILIGYSMGGLIARDMIVNGFSRHRVATLITLGTPNLGYPWLPSVDSQTPWGRCRHLIRQMFGDFRGATPDPDEGQRIFTDSDGQAVTLSEYLATMNLRWTTRPASELPRWVAVAGGICPIEVTEFYRGQWTRNRFPGDLFPLGCTDENPWNDGVVCRQSAAFDLNVGNKPQRQYFANDYSHTGFGSILVFCPGEKPMLYNPPRDGHVMDMIVAEIVGLPE
;
A
#
# COMPACT_ATOMS: atom_id res chain seq x y z
N MET A 1 -57.97 25.94 -30.97
CA MET A 1 -56.72 25.59 -31.68
C MET A 1 -55.55 26.08 -30.84
N HIS A 2 -54.93 25.17 -30.07
CA HIS A 2 -53.82 25.46 -29.17
C HIS A 2 -52.52 25.59 -29.96
N LYS A 3 -51.71 26.61 -29.61
CA LYS A 3 -50.32 26.78 -30.06
C LYS A 3 -49.41 26.06 -29.05
N ASN A 4 -48.64 25.08 -29.53
CA ASN A 4 -47.64 24.38 -28.73
C ASN A 4 -46.36 25.23 -28.61
N PHE A 5 -45.98 25.53 -27.37
CA PHE A 5 -44.64 25.98 -27.00
C PHE A 5 -43.82 24.74 -26.63
N MET A 6 -42.77 24.42 -27.41
CA MET A 6 -41.77 23.41 -27.01
C MET A 6 -40.75 24.07 -26.08
N LEU A 7 -40.77 23.68 -24.80
CA LEU A 7 -39.70 23.90 -23.84
C LEU A 7 -38.69 22.76 -23.97
N VAL A 8 -37.46 23.09 -24.37
CA VAL A 8 -36.33 22.17 -24.34
C VAL A 8 -35.74 22.19 -22.93
N PHE A 9 -35.98 21.12 -22.15
CA PHE A 9 -35.28 20.90 -20.89
C PHE A 9 -33.93 20.23 -21.18
N SER A 10 -32.86 20.99 -20.99
CA SER A 10 -31.49 20.47 -20.91
C SER A 10 -31.31 19.76 -19.58
N TRP A 11 -31.13 18.44 -19.60
CA TRP A 11 -30.71 17.65 -18.44
C TRP A 11 -29.18 17.63 -18.39
N LEU A 12 -28.59 18.44 -17.50
CA LEU A 12 -27.22 18.22 -17.02
C LEU A 12 -27.24 17.01 -16.07
N LEU A 13 -26.81 15.85 -16.58
CA LEU A 13 -26.45 14.71 -15.74
C LEU A 13 -25.03 14.92 -15.20
N PHE A 14 -24.90 15.44 -13.98
CA PHE A 14 -23.70 15.25 -13.18
C PHE A 14 -23.64 13.79 -12.74
N HIS A 15 -22.94 12.95 -13.50
CA HIS A 15 -22.46 11.65 -13.01
C HIS A 15 -21.10 11.88 -12.35
N THR A 16 -21.07 12.21 -11.06
CA THR A 16 -19.88 11.98 -10.24
C THR A 16 -19.86 10.52 -9.81
N GLY A 17 -19.58 9.64 -10.77
CA GLY A 17 -19.15 8.28 -10.48
C GLY A 17 -17.69 8.35 -10.06
N PHE A 18 -17.42 8.36 -8.75
CA PHE A 18 -16.11 7.97 -8.25
C PHE A 18 -15.98 6.47 -8.53
N LEU A 19 -15.39 6.11 -9.67
CA LEU A 19 -14.77 4.80 -9.81
C LEU A 19 -13.63 4.80 -8.78
N SER A 20 -13.80 4.08 -7.67
CA SER A 20 -12.70 3.78 -6.76
C SER A 20 -12.02 2.53 -7.30
N ALA A 21 -10.69 2.60 -7.47
CA ALA A 21 -9.88 1.47 -7.88
C ALA A 21 -10.10 0.33 -6.89
N GLN A 22 -10.62 -0.81 -7.35
CA GLN A 22 -10.91 -1.93 -6.45
C GLN A 22 -9.63 -2.73 -6.22
N VAL A 23 -9.24 -2.88 -4.95
CA VAL A 23 -8.17 -3.81 -4.56
C VAL A 23 -8.54 -5.24 -4.98
N GLY A 24 -7.56 -6.01 -5.46
CA GLY A 24 -7.79 -7.38 -5.88
C GLY A 24 -7.95 -8.30 -4.67
N GLN A 25 -9.11 -8.94 -4.52
CA GLN A 25 -9.27 -10.05 -3.58
C GLN A 25 -8.57 -11.29 -4.16
N GLN A 26 -7.51 -11.75 -3.50
CA GLN A 26 -6.73 -12.89 -3.98
C GLN A 26 -7.39 -14.21 -3.60
N TRP A 27 -7.81 -14.35 -2.34
CA TRP A 27 -8.51 -15.53 -1.85
C TRP A 27 -9.39 -15.19 -0.64
N ILE A 28 -10.37 -16.06 -0.41
CA ILE A 28 -11.16 -16.13 0.82
C ILE A 28 -11.02 -17.55 1.34
N ALA A 29 -10.68 -17.69 2.61
CA ALA A 29 -10.71 -18.96 3.33
C ALA A 29 -11.80 -18.91 4.40
N ARG A 30 -12.59 -19.98 4.51
CA ARG A 30 -13.59 -20.15 5.57
C ARG A 30 -13.26 -21.36 6.41
N TYR A 31 -13.48 -21.25 7.72
CA TYR A 31 -13.36 -22.37 8.64
C TYR A 31 -14.65 -22.50 9.45
N ASN A 32 -15.30 -23.67 9.32
CA ASN A 32 -16.48 -24.07 10.06
C ASN A 32 -16.12 -25.24 10.97
N GLY A 33 -16.47 -25.11 12.25
CA GLY A 33 -16.25 -26.12 13.28
C GLY A 33 -17.04 -27.40 13.05
N SER A 34 -16.59 -28.49 13.69
CA SER A 34 -17.27 -29.80 13.59
C SER A 34 -18.74 -29.78 14.05
N GLY A 35 -19.13 -28.82 14.88
CA GLY A 35 -20.48 -28.66 15.39
C GLY A 35 -21.42 -27.87 14.47
N ASN A 36 -20.95 -27.32 13.34
CA ASN A 36 -21.73 -26.43 12.44
C ASN A 36 -22.44 -25.27 13.17
N GLY A 37 -21.85 -24.82 14.26
CA GLY A 37 -22.41 -23.78 15.13
C GLY A 37 -21.73 -22.46 14.89
N THR A 38 -21.52 -21.72 15.96
CA THR A 38 -20.89 -20.41 15.94
C THR A 38 -19.37 -20.51 16.06
N ASP A 39 -18.65 -19.96 15.07
CA ASP A 39 -17.20 -19.85 15.01
C ASP A 39 -16.80 -18.38 14.76
N TYR A 40 -16.13 -17.77 15.72
CA TYR A 40 -15.67 -16.38 15.64
C TYR A 40 -14.15 -16.28 15.70
N ALA A 41 -13.54 -15.71 14.67
CA ALA A 41 -12.13 -15.34 14.69
C ALA A 41 -11.94 -14.03 15.46
N THR A 42 -10.94 -13.96 16.33
CA THR A 42 -10.67 -12.82 17.21
C THR A 42 -9.31 -12.17 16.96
N ALA A 43 -8.34 -12.93 16.46
CA ALA A 43 -6.99 -12.42 16.17
C ALA A 43 -6.37 -13.09 14.93
N LEU A 44 -5.45 -12.37 14.30
CA LEU A 44 -4.70 -12.82 13.12
C LEU A 44 -3.25 -12.33 13.19
N ALA A 45 -2.32 -13.15 12.72
CA ALA A 45 -0.94 -12.78 12.44
C ALA A 45 -0.49 -13.33 11.08
N VAL A 46 0.56 -12.73 10.53
CA VAL A 46 1.14 -13.11 9.23
C VAL A 46 2.64 -13.18 9.39
N ASP A 47 3.27 -14.25 8.88
CA ASP A 47 4.73 -14.38 8.88
C ASP A 47 5.37 -13.79 7.61
N ALA A 48 6.70 -13.76 7.57
CA ALA A 48 7.45 -13.19 6.45
C ALA A 48 7.25 -13.93 5.12
N ASP A 49 6.86 -15.22 5.17
CA ASP A 49 6.55 -16.03 4.00
C ASP A 49 5.11 -15.80 3.50
N GLY A 50 4.32 -15.00 4.22
CA GLY A 50 2.93 -14.69 3.91
C GLY A 50 1.94 -15.77 4.37
N ASN A 51 2.35 -16.69 5.24
CA ASN A 51 1.40 -17.61 5.88
C ASN A 51 0.57 -16.86 6.91
N VAL A 52 -0.70 -17.23 7.02
CA VAL A 52 -1.69 -16.54 7.83
C VAL A 52 -2.13 -17.45 8.97
N TYR A 53 -2.10 -16.93 10.19
CA TYR A 53 -2.46 -17.64 11.41
C TYR A 53 -3.66 -16.93 12.02
N VAL A 54 -4.75 -17.65 12.21
CA VAL A 54 -6.02 -17.11 12.70
C VAL A 54 -6.43 -17.89 13.94
N THR A 55 -6.84 -17.19 14.98
CA THR A 55 -7.42 -17.85 16.16
C THR A 55 -8.76 -17.24 16.54
N GLY A 56 -9.51 -18.00 17.32
CA GLY A 56 -10.72 -17.56 17.98
C GLY A 56 -11.37 -18.74 18.69
N TYR A 57 -12.70 -18.77 18.74
CA TYR A 57 -13.45 -19.91 19.25
C TYR A 57 -14.34 -20.53 18.19
N SER A 58 -14.62 -21.83 18.32
CA SER A 58 -15.39 -22.59 17.35
C SER A 58 -16.21 -23.68 18.02
N TYR A 59 -17.45 -23.86 17.57
CA TYR A 59 -18.38 -24.83 18.15
C TYR A 59 -18.03 -26.28 17.74
N GLY A 60 -17.72 -27.11 18.73
CA GLY A 60 -17.40 -28.53 18.60
C GLY A 60 -18.54 -29.44 19.07
N VAL A 61 -18.64 -30.62 18.46
CA VAL A 61 -19.64 -31.63 18.86
C VAL A 61 -19.31 -32.17 20.24
N GLY A 62 -20.17 -31.89 21.23
CA GLY A 62 -20.05 -32.41 22.59
C GLY A 62 -19.07 -31.68 23.51
N THR A 63 -18.42 -30.63 23.00
CA THR A 63 -17.44 -29.81 23.76
C THR A 63 -17.90 -28.37 23.95
N GLY A 64 -18.76 -27.86 23.06
CA GLY A 64 -19.17 -26.46 23.07
C GLY A 64 -18.19 -25.61 22.25
N SER A 65 -18.07 -24.31 22.57
CA SER A 65 -17.07 -23.47 21.91
C SER A 65 -15.69 -23.78 22.47
N ASP A 66 -14.75 -24.23 21.63
CA ASP A 66 -13.36 -24.46 22.00
C ASP A 66 -12.46 -23.45 21.28
N TYR A 67 -11.20 -23.32 21.68
CA TYR A 67 -10.24 -22.59 20.86
C TYR A 67 -10.10 -23.29 19.52
N ALA A 68 -10.05 -22.51 18.44
CA ALA A 68 -9.65 -23.00 17.13
C ALA A 68 -8.62 -22.05 16.54
N THR A 69 -7.49 -22.63 16.12
CA THR A 69 -6.39 -21.92 15.48
C THR A 69 -6.14 -22.57 14.12
N VAL A 70 -6.12 -21.77 13.06
CA VAL A 70 -6.00 -22.21 11.69
C VAL A 70 -4.80 -21.54 11.04
N LYS A 71 -3.97 -22.33 10.34
CA LYS A 71 -2.89 -21.79 9.49
C LYS A 71 -3.23 -21.97 8.03
N TYR A 72 -3.06 -20.91 7.25
CA TYR A 72 -3.14 -20.91 5.79
C TYR A 72 -1.77 -20.58 5.19
N ASP A 73 -1.47 -21.14 4.02
CA ASP A 73 -0.32 -20.70 3.23
C ASP A 73 -0.60 -19.35 2.52
N ALA A 74 0.41 -18.78 1.86
CA ALA A 74 0.27 -17.52 1.15
C ALA A 74 -0.78 -17.52 0.01
N ALA A 75 -1.15 -18.72 -0.47
CA ALA A 75 -2.18 -18.95 -1.49
C ALA A 75 -3.58 -19.19 -0.90
N GLY A 76 -3.72 -19.25 0.43
CA GLY A 76 -4.99 -19.45 1.13
C GLY A 76 -5.34 -20.92 1.37
N ASN A 77 -4.44 -21.87 1.10
CA ASN A 77 -4.69 -23.27 1.41
C ASN A 77 -4.54 -23.51 2.91
N GLN A 78 -5.51 -24.19 3.53
CA GLN A 78 -5.42 -24.56 4.94
C GLN A 78 -4.33 -25.62 5.12
N LEU A 79 -3.31 -25.29 5.92
CA LEU A 79 -2.21 -26.19 6.25
C LEU A 79 -2.54 -27.07 7.46
N TRP A 80 -3.10 -26.48 8.51
CA TRP A 80 -3.53 -27.21 9.70
C TRP A 80 -4.60 -26.45 10.49
N VAL A 81 -5.29 -27.19 11.35
CA VAL A 81 -6.21 -26.68 12.38
C VAL A 81 -5.83 -27.32 13.70
N ALA A 82 -5.62 -26.51 14.73
CA ALA A 82 -5.43 -26.94 16.10
C ALA A 82 -6.61 -26.48 16.95
N ARG A 83 -7.10 -27.37 17.82
CA ARG A 83 -8.18 -27.07 18.77
C ARG A 83 -7.72 -27.31 20.19
N TYR A 84 -8.17 -26.47 21.11
CA TYR A 84 -7.94 -26.65 22.54
C TYR A 84 -9.27 -26.54 23.28
N ASN A 85 -9.66 -27.66 23.89
CA ASN A 85 -10.79 -27.81 24.79
C ASN A 85 -10.26 -27.91 26.22
N GLY A 86 -10.72 -27.02 27.08
CA GLY A 86 -10.32 -26.93 28.47
C GLY A 86 -10.69 -28.18 29.28
N PRO A 87 -10.08 -28.35 30.46
CA PRO A 87 -10.35 -29.48 31.34
C PRO A 87 -11.80 -29.48 31.86
N GLY A 88 -12.48 -28.32 31.87
CA GLY A 88 -13.89 -28.20 32.21
C GLY A 88 -14.87 -28.67 31.13
N ASN A 89 -14.40 -29.00 29.91
CA ASN A 89 -15.20 -29.44 28.77
C ASN A 89 -16.44 -28.57 28.54
N SER A 90 -16.21 -27.28 28.36
CA SER A 90 -17.24 -26.25 28.24
C SER A 90 -16.71 -25.13 27.36
N TRP A 91 -17.23 -23.92 27.50
CA TRP A 91 -16.87 -22.81 26.62
C TRP A 91 -15.46 -22.30 26.93
N ASP A 92 -14.62 -22.27 25.90
CA ASP A 92 -13.25 -21.75 25.90
C ASP A 92 -13.10 -20.76 24.74
N TRP A 93 -12.72 -19.51 25.06
CA TRP A 93 -12.61 -18.44 24.07
C TRP A 93 -11.19 -17.89 23.98
N ALA A 94 -10.59 -17.98 22.78
CA ALA A 94 -9.31 -17.35 22.48
C ALA A 94 -9.51 -15.86 22.16
N SER A 95 -8.64 -15.01 22.70
CA SER A 95 -8.70 -13.54 22.57
C SER A 95 -7.51 -12.95 21.82
N ALA A 96 -6.33 -13.58 21.88
CA ALA A 96 -5.12 -13.05 21.27
C ALA A 96 -4.19 -14.16 20.74
N LEU A 97 -3.39 -13.83 19.74
CA LEU A 97 -2.40 -14.71 19.12
C LEU A 97 -1.13 -13.94 18.76
N ALA A 98 0.03 -14.60 18.91
CA ALA A 98 1.31 -14.16 18.38
C ALA A 98 2.04 -15.33 17.71
N VAL A 99 2.97 -15.01 16.81
CA VAL A 99 3.77 -15.99 16.08
C VAL A 99 5.24 -15.56 16.16
N ASP A 100 6.13 -16.49 16.49
CA ASP A 100 7.57 -16.22 16.50
C ASP A 100 8.23 -16.43 15.13
N ALA A 101 9.49 -16.04 15.00
CA ALA A 101 10.24 -16.17 13.73
C ALA A 101 10.45 -17.62 13.27
N ASN A 102 10.25 -18.62 14.14
CA ASN A 102 10.31 -20.04 13.78
C ASN A 102 8.93 -20.58 13.35
N GLY A 103 7.90 -19.74 13.34
CA GLY A 103 6.52 -20.11 13.03
C GLY A 103 5.79 -20.82 14.16
N ASN A 104 6.31 -20.80 15.40
CA ASN A 104 5.54 -21.29 16.54
C ASN A 104 4.43 -20.29 16.88
N VAL A 105 3.27 -20.83 17.26
CA VAL A 105 2.05 -20.05 17.48
C VAL A 105 1.69 -20.08 18.95
N TYR A 106 1.40 -18.91 19.51
CA TYR A 106 1.03 -18.74 20.92
C TYR A 106 -0.36 -18.13 20.97
N VAL A 107 -1.29 -18.79 21.67
CA VAL A 107 -2.70 -18.38 21.75
C VAL A 107 -3.08 -18.25 23.20
N THR A 108 -3.81 -17.20 23.56
CA THR A 108 -4.35 -17.05 24.91
C THR A 108 -5.82 -16.67 24.91
N GLY A 109 -6.47 -16.84 26.06
CA GLY A 109 -7.84 -16.41 26.32
C GLY A 109 -8.33 -16.92 27.67
N TRP A 110 -9.61 -17.26 27.76
CA TRP A 110 -10.18 -17.91 28.95
C TRP A 110 -10.73 -19.30 28.64
N SER A 111 -10.71 -20.18 29.64
CA SER A 111 -11.12 -21.57 29.52
C SER A 111 -11.62 -22.12 30.85
N LEU A 112 -12.71 -22.88 30.86
CA LEU A 112 -13.28 -23.41 32.10
C LEU A 112 -12.35 -24.44 32.76
N GLY A 113 -12.04 -24.24 34.04
CA GLY A 113 -11.25 -25.16 34.86
C GLY A 113 -12.08 -26.25 35.55
N VAL A 114 -11.40 -27.24 36.12
CA VAL A 114 -12.04 -28.26 36.98
C VAL A 114 -11.91 -27.81 38.42
N GLY A 115 -13.03 -27.43 39.05
CA GLY A 115 -13.04 -26.94 40.42
C GLY A 115 -12.66 -25.46 40.56
N THR A 116 -12.41 -24.77 39.45
CA THR A 116 -12.32 -23.32 39.31
C THR A 116 -13.37 -22.85 38.29
N GLU A 117 -13.58 -21.54 38.15
CA GLU A 117 -14.41 -20.99 37.07
C GLU A 117 -13.56 -20.87 35.79
N ASN A 118 -13.72 -19.80 35.01
CA ASN A 118 -12.86 -19.55 33.86
C ASN A 118 -11.43 -19.22 34.35
N ASP A 119 -10.42 -19.84 33.76
CA ASP A 119 -9.02 -19.52 34.01
C ASP A 119 -8.38 -18.95 32.73
N TYR A 120 -7.24 -18.29 32.86
CA TYR A 120 -6.38 -18.05 31.69
C TYR A 120 -5.97 -19.41 31.13
N ALA A 121 -6.00 -19.56 29.81
CA ALA A 121 -5.36 -20.66 29.13
C ALA A 121 -4.49 -20.12 28.00
N THR A 122 -3.21 -20.47 28.05
CA THR A 122 -2.23 -20.11 27.02
C THR A 122 -1.67 -21.39 26.42
N VAL A 123 -1.74 -21.51 25.10
CA VAL A 123 -1.35 -22.71 24.35
C VAL A 123 -0.26 -22.34 23.35
N LYS A 124 0.80 -23.15 23.28
CA LYS A 124 1.83 -23.04 22.24
C LYS A 124 1.72 -24.21 21.27
N TYR A 125 1.75 -23.90 19.98
CA TYR A 125 1.87 -24.86 18.89
C TYR A 125 3.18 -24.68 18.14
N ASP A 126 3.75 -25.77 17.61
CA ASP A 126 4.86 -25.67 16.65
C ASP A 126 4.37 -25.21 15.26
N ALA A 127 5.30 -25.00 14.33
CA ALA A 127 4.98 -24.58 12.96
C ALA A 127 4.08 -25.56 12.17
N ALA A 128 4.03 -26.83 12.59
CA ALA A 128 3.19 -27.88 12.03
C ALA A 128 1.83 -28.02 12.75
N GLY A 129 1.56 -27.21 13.77
CA GLY A 129 0.31 -27.21 14.52
C GLY A 129 0.26 -28.21 15.68
N ASN A 130 1.37 -28.86 16.04
CA ASN A 130 1.40 -29.75 17.20
C ASN A 130 1.44 -28.93 18.49
N GLN A 131 0.58 -29.26 19.46
CA GLN A 131 0.60 -28.62 20.76
C GLN A 131 1.89 -28.98 21.52
N LEU A 132 2.67 -27.98 21.89
CA LEU A 132 3.90 -28.13 22.65
C LEU A 132 3.64 -28.04 24.17
N TRP A 133 2.85 -27.07 24.59
CA TRP A 133 2.47 -26.92 26.01
C TRP A 133 1.17 -26.13 26.17
N VAL A 134 0.57 -26.26 27.36
CA VAL A 134 -0.55 -25.46 27.85
C VAL A 134 -0.19 -24.95 29.24
N ALA A 135 -0.33 -23.65 29.46
CA ALA A 135 -0.21 -23.02 30.77
C ALA A 135 -1.57 -22.45 31.18
N ARG A 136 -1.95 -22.63 32.45
CA ARG A 136 -3.21 -22.12 33.00
C ARG A 136 -2.96 -21.30 34.26
N TYR A 137 -3.77 -20.24 34.46
CA TYR A 137 -3.70 -19.38 35.64
C TYR A 137 -5.11 -19.01 36.12
N HIS A 138 -5.44 -19.37 37.37
CA HIS A 138 -6.78 -19.31 37.98
C HIS A 138 -6.89 -18.28 39.13
N GLY A 139 -5.92 -17.36 39.20
CA GLY A 139 -5.85 -16.35 40.24
C GLY A 139 -5.81 -16.91 41.67
N PRO A 140 -5.78 -16.05 42.69
CA PRO A 140 -5.91 -16.45 44.09
C PRO A 140 -7.37 -16.61 44.52
N GLY A 141 -8.33 -16.11 43.74
CA GLY A 141 -9.77 -16.22 44.01
C GLY A 141 -10.41 -17.53 43.56
N ASN A 142 -9.75 -18.32 42.69
CA ASN A 142 -10.32 -19.52 42.05
C ASN A 142 -11.69 -19.24 41.40
N SER A 143 -11.86 -18.07 40.81
CA SER A 143 -13.10 -17.56 40.20
C SER A 143 -12.79 -17.08 38.79
N GLY A 144 -13.68 -16.32 38.15
CA GLY A 144 -13.50 -15.93 36.74
C GLY A 144 -12.23 -15.12 36.47
N ASP A 145 -11.34 -15.69 35.68
CA ASP A 145 -10.15 -15.06 35.11
C ASP A 145 -10.18 -15.21 33.58
N GLY A 146 -9.91 -14.12 32.85
CA GLY A 146 -9.72 -14.21 31.41
C GLY A 146 -8.61 -13.32 30.86
N ALA A 147 -7.75 -13.92 30.03
CA ALA A 147 -6.71 -13.19 29.32
C ALA A 147 -7.29 -12.41 28.14
N SER A 148 -6.82 -11.18 27.94
CA SER A 148 -7.25 -10.26 26.89
C SER A 148 -6.15 -9.98 25.85
N ALA A 149 -4.88 -10.06 26.24
CA ALA A 149 -3.76 -9.78 25.36
C ALA A 149 -2.53 -10.65 25.67
N LEU A 150 -1.69 -10.84 24.65
CA LEU A 150 -0.44 -11.58 24.74
C LEU A 150 0.64 -10.94 23.85
N ALA A 151 1.89 -11.01 24.30
CA ALA A 151 3.08 -10.71 23.51
C ALA A 151 4.17 -11.78 23.73
N VAL A 152 5.10 -11.89 22.78
CA VAL A 152 6.20 -12.84 22.80
C VAL A 152 7.50 -12.11 22.47
N ASP A 153 8.55 -12.32 23.26
CA ASP A 153 9.88 -11.74 22.98
C ASP A 153 10.73 -12.64 22.07
N ALA A 154 11.91 -12.14 21.67
CA ALA A 154 12.80 -12.86 20.75
C ALA A 154 13.35 -14.17 21.33
N GLU A 155 13.42 -14.29 22.65
CA GLU A 155 13.80 -15.50 23.38
C GLU A 155 12.64 -16.51 23.49
N GLY A 156 11.43 -16.13 23.06
CA GLY A 156 10.23 -16.97 23.11
C GLY A 156 9.55 -16.97 24.47
N ASN A 157 9.87 -16.03 25.38
CA ASN A 157 9.10 -15.84 26.59
C ASN A 157 7.75 -15.19 26.26
N VAL A 158 6.72 -15.61 26.97
CA VAL A 158 5.33 -15.25 26.70
C VAL A 158 4.80 -14.40 27.83
N TYR A 159 4.22 -13.25 27.50
CA TYR A 159 3.63 -12.32 28.45
C TYR A 159 2.13 -12.26 28.19
N VAL A 160 1.32 -12.53 29.22
CA VAL A 160 -0.14 -12.61 29.11
C VAL A 160 -0.76 -11.69 30.13
N THR A 161 -1.77 -10.91 29.75
CA THR A 161 -2.51 -10.06 30.69
C THR A 161 -4.02 -10.20 30.54
N GLY A 162 -4.76 -9.81 31.57
CA GLY A 162 -6.23 -9.76 31.57
C GLY A 162 -6.81 -9.39 32.94
N GLY A 163 -8.11 -9.61 33.10
CA GLY A 163 -8.79 -9.49 34.39
C GLY A 163 -8.69 -10.80 35.18
N SER A 164 -8.44 -10.73 36.49
CA SER A 164 -8.35 -11.91 37.35
C SER A 164 -8.94 -11.65 38.73
N VAL A 165 -9.85 -12.50 39.16
CA VAL A 165 -10.54 -12.34 40.45
C VAL A 165 -9.60 -12.67 41.62
N GLY A 166 -9.41 -11.66 42.47
CA GLY A 166 -8.65 -11.74 43.70
C GLY A 166 -9.39 -12.44 44.85
N VAL A 167 -8.72 -12.53 46.01
CA VAL A 167 -9.27 -13.17 47.23
C VAL A 167 -10.57 -12.50 47.72
N TYR A 168 -10.76 -11.22 47.40
CA TYR A 168 -11.95 -10.44 47.79
C TYR A 168 -13.08 -10.46 46.76
N ARG A 169 -13.05 -11.36 45.77
CA ARG A 169 -14.05 -11.49 44.69
C ARG A 169 -14.17 -10.24 43.81
N VAL A 170 -13.03 -9.62 43.56
CA VAL A 170 -12.88 -8.39 42.80
C VAL A 170 -11.86 -8.65 41.70
N SER A 171 -12.16 -8.27 40.46
CA SER A 171 -11.23 -8.43 39.34
C SER A 171 -10.11 -7.40 39.44
N ASP A 172 -8.87 -7.86 39.33
CA ASP A 172 -7.67 -7.04 39.26
C ASP A 172 -6.98 -7.27 37.91
N TYR A 173 -5.97 -6.47 37.58
CA TYR A 173 -5.05 -6.85 36.50
C TYR A 173 -4.21 -8.03 36.97
N ALA A 174 -4.06 -9.05 36.15
CA ALA A 174 -3.03 -10.06 36.33
C ALA A 174 -2.21 -10.19 35.05
N THR A 175 -0.89 -10.09 35.21
CA THR A 175 0.07 -10.29 34.13
C THR A 175 0.98 -11.44 34.49
N VAL A 176 1.10 -12.42 33.61
CA VAL A 176 1.88 -13.64 33.80
C VAL A 176 2.96 -13.72 32.73
N LYS A 177 4.20 -14.00 33.13
CA LYS A 177 5.29 -14.32 32.21
C LYS A 177 5.60 -15.81 32.27
N TYR A 178 5.68 -16.44 31.10
CA TYR A 178 6.15 -17.81 30.92
C TYR A 178 7.47 -17.83 30.14
N ASP A 179 8.33 -18.81 30.40
CA ASP A 179 9.48 -19.09 29.54
C ASP A 179 9.05 -19.81 28.25
N ALA A 180 10.01 -20.04 27.33
CA ALA A 180 9.75 -20.71 26.05
C ALA A 180 9.20 -22.15 26.19
N ALA A 181 9.40 -22.79 27.34
CA ALA A 181 8.91 -24.12 27.68
C ALA A 181 7.56 -24.11 28.42
N GLY A 182 6.99 -22.93 28.68
CA GLY A 182 5.70 -22.76 29.34
C GLY A 182 5.76 -22.72 30.87
N ASN A 183 6.95 -22.65 31.47
CA ASN A 183 7.07 -22.51 32.92
C ASN A 183 6.78 -21.07 33.34
N GLN A 184 5.95 -20.89 34.36
CA GLN A 184 5.67 -19.57 34.92
C GLN A 184 6.92 -18.99 35.59
N LEU A 185 7.40 -17.85 35.11
CA LEU A 185 8.52 -17.11 35.66
C LEU A 185 8.08 -16.15 36.77
N TRP A 186 7.00 -15.39 36.52
CA TRP A 186 6.42 -14.49 37.51
C TRP A 186 4.95 -14.18 37.21
N VAL A 187 4.26 -13.70 38.24
CA VAL A 187 2.91 -13.12 38.16
C VAL A 187 2.95 -11.77 38.85
N ALA A 188 2.53 -10.72 38.14
CA ALA A 188 2.31 -9.40 38.70
C ALA A 188 0.81 -9.13 38.73
N ARG A 189 0.31 -8.65 39.87
CA ARG A 189 -1.07 -8.19 40.00
C ARG A 189 -1.08 -6.70 40.29
N TYR A 190 -2.00 -5.98 39.66
CA TYR A 190 -2.25 -4.59 39.96
C TYR A 190 -3.71 -4.43 40.37
N HIS A 191 -3.90 -3.87 41.57
CA HIS A 191 -5.19 -3.57 42.17
C HIS A 191 -5.28 -2.06 42.36
N GLY A 192 -6.26 -1.44 41.71
CA GLY A 192 -6.62 -0.05 41.84
C GLY A 192 -7.16 0.33 43.22
N PRO A 193 -7.48 1.60 43.47
CA PRO A 193 -8.03 2.04 44.75
C PRO A 193 -9.54 1.75 44.90
N GLY A 194 -10.25 1.34 43.85
CA GLY A 194 -11.67 0.96 43.93
C GLY A 194 -11.92 -0.52 43.65
N TYR A 195 -13.06 -0.81 43.03
CA TYR A 195 -13.61 -2.17 43.00
C TYR A 195 -13.07 -2.95 41.80
N SER A 196 -13.63 -2.91 40.59
CA SER A 196 -13.18 -3.80 39.51
C SER A 196 -12.16 -3.17 38.57
N ASP A 197 -11.08 -3.88 38.25
CA ASP A 197 -10.09 -3.52 37.24
C ASP A 197 -10.09 -4.55 36.09
N GLU A 198 -9.95 -4.07 34.85
CA GLU A 198 -9.88 -4.91 33.65
C GLU A 198 -8.71 -4.49 32.75
N ALA A 199 -7.71 -5.36 32.58
CA ALA A 199 -6.62 -5.15 31.62
C ALA A 199 -7.08 -5.56 30.20
N ARG A 200 -6.74 -4.76 29.19
CA ARG A 200 -7.19 -4.98 27.80
C ARG A 200 -6.09 -5.05 26.75
N ALA A 201 -4.95 -4.40 26.99
CA ALA A 201 -3.83 -4.42 26.05
C ALA A 201 -2.48 -4.48 26.78
N LEU A 202 -1.49 -5.08 26.11
CA LEU A 202 -0.13 -5.23 26.60
C LEU A 202 0.87 -5.02 25.47
N ALA A 203 2.02 -4.43 25.79
CA ALA A 203 3.19 -4.37 24.92
C ALA A 203 4.46 -4.62 25.74
N VAL A 204 5.52 -5.06 25.06
CA VAL A 204 6.83 -5.35 25.66
C VAL A 204 7.89 -4.63 24.86
N ASP A 205 8.80 -3.93 25.54
CA ASP A 205 9.94 -3.28 24.87
C ASP A 205 11.14 -4.23 24.73
N ALA A 206 12.16 -3.80 23.98
CA ALA A 206 13.36 -4.60 23.74
C ALA A 206 14.18 -4.91 25.01
N ASN A 207 13.94 -4.23 26.13
CA ASN A 207 14.57 -4.52 27.42
C ASN A 207 13.73 -5.51 28.26
N GLY A 208 12.61 -5.98 27.74
CA GLY A 208 11.67 -6.86 28.44
C GLY A 208 10.80 -6.14 29.46
N ASN A 209 10.71 -4.79 29.44
CA ASN A 209 9.73 -4.11 30.27
C ASN A 209 8.34 -4.29 29.68
N VAL A 210 7.36 -4.48 30.55
CA VAL A 210 5.98 -4.81 30.17
C VAL A 210 5.09 -3.61 30.50
N TYR A 211 4.26 -3.21 29.55
CA TYR A 211 3.31 -2.12 29.69
C TYR A 211 1.90 -2.67 29.52
N VAL A 212 1.04 -2.46 30.50
CA VAL A 212 -0.33 -2.99 30.53
C VAL A 212 -1.30 -1.83 30.70
N THR A 213 -2.37 -1.80 29.91
CA THR A 213 -3.42 -0.78 30.05
C THR A 213 -4.82 -1.38 30.08
N GLY A 214 -5.75 -0.61 30.63
CA GLY A 214 -7.17 -0.95 30.68
C GLY A 214 -7.94 0.09 31.52
N SER A 215 -8.98 -0.36 32.22
CA SER A 215 -9.72 0.45 33.18
C SER A 215 -9.43 0.04 34.62
N ASP A 216 -9.34 1.03 35.51
CA ASP A 216 -9.25 0.90 36.96
C ASP A 216 -10.50 1.54 37.56
N GLY A 217 -11.18 0.84 38.46
CA GLY A 217 -12.35 1.38 39.15
C GLY A 217 -11.93 2.34 40.26
N VAL A 218 -12.33 3.60 40.22
CA VAL A 218 -12.13 4.57 41.32
C VAL A 218 -13.50 5.08 41.79
N ASP A 219 -13.78 4.93 43.09
CA ASP A 219 -15.08 5.21 43.71
C ASP A 219 -16.27 4.50 43.04
N THR A 220 -17.04 5.18 42.17
CA THR A 220 -18.21 4.62 41.46
C THR A 220 -18.08 4.54 39.94
N ASN A 221 -16.93 4.93 39.36
CA ASN A 221 -16.69 4.95 37.90
C ASN A 221 -15.35 4.28 37.53
N PHE A 222 -14.92 4.40 36.28
CA PHE A 222 -13.67 3.84 35.75
C PHE A 222 -12.77 4.92 35.17
N ASP A 223 -11.46 4.83 35.44
CA ASP A 223 -10.41 5.65 34.82
C ASP A 223 -9.50 4.77 33.96
N TYR A 224 -8.73 5.37 33.03
CA TYR A 224 -7.64 4.62 32.40
C TYR A 224 -6.60 4.31 33.45
N ALA A 225 -6.09 3.09 33.50
CA ALA A 225 -4.87 2.75 34.23
C ALA A 225 -3.86 2.10 33.31
N THR A 226 -2.63 2.58 33.38
CA THR A 226 -1.48 1.96 32.71
C THR A 226 -0.42 1.64 33.75
N VAL A 227 0.14 0.44 33.67
CA VAL A 227 1.14 -0.08 34.61
C VAL A 227 2.36 -0.52 33.83
N LYS A 228 3.54 -0.14 34.31
CA LYS A 228 4.82 -0.65 33.79
C LYS A 228 5.46 -1.60 34.78
N TYR A 229 5.89 -2.75 34.29
CA TYR A 229 6.72 -3.70 35.01
C TYR A 229 8.11 -3.79 34.38
N ASP A 230 9.14 -4.04 35.20
CA ASP A 230 10.45 -4.44 34.69
C ASP A 230 10.44 -5.91 34.20
N ALA A 231 11.55 -6.37 33.62
CA ALA A 231 11.68 -7.74 33.10
C ALA A 231 11.51 -8.84 34.18
N ALA A 232 11.68 -8.50 35.46
CA ALA A 232 11.50 -9.38 36.61
C ALA A 232 10.07 -9.32 37.19
N GLY A 233 9.18 -8.50 36.63
CA GLY A 233 7.80 -8.35 37.05
C GLY A 233 7.60 -7.32 38.19
N ASN A 234 8.62 -6.55 38.56
CA ASN A 234 8.44 -5.50 39.57
C ASN A 234 7.73 -4.29 38.96
N GLN A 235 6.70 -3.79 39.64
CA GLN A 235 6.00 -2.58 39.22
C GLN A 235 6.92 -1.37 39.34
N LEU A 236 7.16 -0.68 38.22
CA LEU A 236 7.96 0.53 38.15
C LEU A 236 7.11 1.79 38.36
N TRP A 237 5.95 1.86 37.71
CA TRP A 237 5.01 2.97 37.87
C TRP A 237 3.58 2.58 37.50
N VAL A 238 2.64 3.39 37.98
CA VAL A 238 1.21 3.33 37.67
C VAL A 238 0.74 4.72 37.31
N ALA A 239 -0.20 4.76 36.40
CA ALA A 239 -0.52 5.93 35.66
C ALA A 239 -2.01 6.02 35.31
N ARG A 240 -2.71 7.02 35.85
CA ARG A 240 -4.16 7.16 35.67
C ARG A 240 -4.57 8.38 34.86
N TYR A 241 -5.55 8.23 33.98
CA TYR A 241 -6.15 9.34 33.24
C TYR A 241 -7.65 9.32 33.51
N ASN A 242 -8.10 10.36 34.20
CA ASN A 242 -9.50 10.72 34.37
C ASN A 242 -9.79 11.87 33.39
N GLY A 243 -10.80 11.65 32.56
CA GLY A 243 -11.28 12.60 31.56
C GLY A 243 -11.85 13.86 32.19
N PRO A 244 -12.08 14.92 31.39
CA PRO A 244 -12.62 16.17 31.88
C PRO A 244 -14.08 16.04 32.35
N GLY A 245 -14.79 14.97 31.95
CA GLY A 245 -16.15 14.69 32.40
C GLY A 245 -16.25 14.06 33.79
N ASP A 246 -15.13 13.70 34.43
CA ASP A 246 -15.08 12.98 35.73
C ASP A 246 -15.98 11.73 35.74
N GLY A 247 -16.03 11.03 34.60
CA GLY A 247 -17.00 9.99 34.30
C GLY A 247 -16.35 8.63 34.06
N THR A 248 -16.85 7.88 33.08
CA THR A 248 -16.27 6.60 32.67
C THR A 248 -15.24 6.79 31.57
N ASP A 249 -14.02 6.34 31.84
CA ASP A 249 -12.89 6.34 30.92
C ASP A 249 -12.32 4.93 30.84
N VAL A 250 -12.30 4.37 29.62
CA VAL A 250 -11.78 3.03 29.39
C VAL A 250 -10.76 2.98 28.26
N ALA A 251 -9.53 2.57 28.58
CA ALA A 251 -8.49 2.29 27.60
C ALA A 251 -8.77 0.97 26.86
N ARG A 252 -8.45 0.93 25.56
CA ARG A 252 -8.68 -0.24 24.68
C ARG A 252 -7.44 -0.71 23.94
N ALA A 253 -6.55 0.19 23.56
CA ALA A 253 -5.34 -0.15 22.81
C ALA A 253 -4.13 0.61 23.32
N LEU A 254 -2.96 -0.02 23.15
CA LEU A 254 -1.66 0.49 23.58
C LEU A 254 -0.59 0.17 22.53
N ALA A 255 0.32 1.11 22.29
CA ALA A 255 1.54 0.90 21.52
C ALA A 255 2.73 1.56 22.23
N VAL A 256 3.94 1.05 21.97
CA VAL A 256 5.19 1.58 22.52
C VAL A 256 6.16 1.79 21.37
N ASP A 257 6.78 2.96 21.31
CA ASP A 257 7.79 3.25 20.28
C ASP A 257 9.20 2.79 20.71
N ALA A 258 10.16 2.88 19.79
CA ALA A 258 11.55 2.49 20.04
C ALA A 258 12.26 3.36 21.11
N SER A 259 11.73 4.54 21.42
CA SER A 259 12.23 5.41 22.49
C SER A 259 11.62 5.07 23.86
N GLY A 260 10.66 4.13 23.91
CA GLY A 260 9.93 3.75 25.11
C GLY A 260 8.77 4.69 25.45
N ASN A 261 8.35 5.56 24.53
CA ASN A 261 7.13 6.34 24.71
C ASN A 261 5.92 5.42 24.54
N VAL A 262 4.93 5.59 25.40
CA VAL A 262 3.74 4.72 25.46
C VAL A 262 2.52 5.53 25.03
N TYR A 263 1.76 4.99 24.10
CA TYR A 263 0.57 5.61 23.52
C TYR A 263 -0.64 4.78 23.87
N VAL A 264 -1.66 5.39 24.46
CA VAL A 264 -2.88 4.71 24.92
C VAL A 264 -4.10 5.38 24.32
N THR A 265 -5.05 4.61 23.83
CA THR A 265 -6.34 5.15 23.36
C THR A 265 -7.52 4.34 23.85
N GLY A 266 -8.69 4.97 23.84
CA GLY A 266 -9.97 4.39 24.19
C GLY A 266 -11.05 5.46 24.13
N TYR A 267 -12.05 5.34 24.99
CA TYR A 267 -13.12 6.33 25.11
C TYR A 267 -13.19 6.92 26.51
N SER A 268 -13.65 8.17 26.63
CA SER A 268 -13.63 8.94 27.87
C SER A 268 -14.77 9.94 27.93
N ASP A 269 -15.43 10.09 29.08
CA ASP A 269 -16.49 11.08 29.26
C ASP A 269 -15.98 12.51 29.09
N GLY A 270 -16.69 13.30 28.28
CA GLY A 270 -16.39 14.70 28.03
C GLY A 270 -17.36 15.67 28.70
N VAL A 271 -16.94 16.92 28.90
CA VAL A 271 -17.80 17.97 29.46
C VAL A 271 -18.75 18.47 28.38
N GLY A 272 -20.04 18.17 28.53
CA GLY A 272 -21.06 18.59 27.55
C GLY A 272 -21.05 17.77 26.25
N THR A 273 -20.22 16.73 26.18
CA THR A 273 -20.28 15.65 25.19
C THR A 273 -20.59 14.34 25.93
N ARG A 274 -20.65 13.21 25.22
CA ARG A 274 -20.70 11.89 25.86
C ARG A 274 -19.29 11.31 25.85
N TYR A 275 -19.14 10.02 25.55
CA TYR A 275 -17.81 9.44 25.35
C TYR A 275 -17.15 10.01 24.10
N ASP A 276 -15.97 10.60 24.26
CA ASP A 276 -15.10 11.01 23.16
C ASP A 276 -13.94 10.01 23.02
N TYR A 277 -13.26 9.99 21.89
CA TYR A 277 -11.92 9.37 21.84
C TYR A 277 -11.02 10.15 22.79
N ALA A 278 -10.26 9.44 23.61
CA ALA A 278 -9.14 10.01 24.34
C ALA A 278 -7.88 9.23 23.99
N THR A 279 -6.94 9.91 23.36
CA THR A 279 -5.62 9.38 23.05
C THR A 279 -4.60 10.11 23.89
N VAL A 280 -3.86 9.35 24.68
CA VAL A 280 -2.87 9.88 25.60
C VAL A 280 -1.52 9.34 25.19
N ASN A 281 -0.60 10.24 24.83
CA ASN A 281 0.82 9.89 24.84
C ASN A 281 1.29 10.03 26.27
N LYS A 282 1.42 8.86 26.85
CA LYS A 282 1.54 8.63 28.26
C LYS A 282 2.73 7.71 28.46
N TYR A 283 3.94 8.24 28.20
CA TYR A 283 4.82 8.77 29.25
C TYR A 283 6.25 8.90 28.70
N ASP A 284 7.02 9.89 29.15
CA ASP A 284 8.48 9.73 29.10
C ASP A 284 8.90 8.45 29.87
N ALA A 285 10.16 8.02 29.77
CA ALA A 285 10.60 6.78 30.43
C ALA A 285 10.31 6.72 31.96
N ALA A 286 10.00 7.85 32.59
CA ALA A 286 9.71 8.01 34.01
C ALA A 286 8.21 8.01 34.38
N GLY A 287 7.27 8.01 33.42
CA GLY A 287 5.84 8.03 33.76
C GLY A 287 5.20 9.43 33.77
N ASN A 288 5.75 10.44 33.07
CA ASN A 288 5.16 11.80 32.99
C ASN A 288 4.35 12.08 31.71
N GLN A 289 3.07 12.48 31.85
CA GLN A 289 2.16 12.61 30.71
C GLN A 289 2.65 13.71 29.77
N LEU A 290 2.81 13.41 28.48
CA LEU A 290 3.31 14.37 27.50
C LEU A 290 2.18 15.18 26.88
N TRP A 291 1.14 14.50 26.38
CA TRP A 291 -0.03 15.15 25.80
C TRP A 291 -1.27 14.27 25.85
N VAL A 292 -2.44 14.91 25.73
CA VAL A 292 -3.75 14.27 25.57
C VAL A 292 -4.42 14.90 24.36
N ALA A 293 -4.89 14.08 23.42
CA ALA A 293 -5.72 14.50 22.31
C ALA A 293 -7.11 13.86 22.44
N ARG A 294 -8.16 14.66 22.19
CA ARG A 294 -9.55 14.19 22.23
C ARG A 294 -10.24 14.39 20.88
N TYR A 295 -11.14 13.49 20.52
CA TYR A 295 -11.97 13.60 19.32
C TYR A 295 -13.43 13.21 19.63
N ASN A 296 -14.35 14.15 19.46
CA ASN A 296 -15.76 14.06 19.87
C ASN A 296 -16.75 14.00 18.69
N GLY A 297 -16.22 13.73 17.48
CA GLY A 297 -17.01 13.65 16.26
C GLY A 297 -17.80 14.93 15.90
N PRO A 298 -18.52 14.92 14.77
CA PRO A 298 -19.44 15.98 14.39
C PRO A 298 -20.79 15.87 15.14
N GLY A 299 -21.09 14.69 15.70
CA GLY A 299 -22.30 14.45 16.48
C GLY A 299 -22.20 14.87 17.95
N ASN A 300 -21.00 15.18 18.48
CA ASN A 300 -20.76 15.51 19.89
C ASN A 300 -21.42 14.50 20.86
N SER A 301 -21.33 13.21 20.54
CA SER A 301 -22.11 12.15 21.19
C SER A 301 -21.18 10.98 21.51
N TRP A 302 -21.59 9.74 21.28
CA TRP A 302 -20.79 8.56 21.58
C TRP A 302 -19.73 8.33 20.48
N ASP A 303 -18.46 8.37 20.85
CA ASP A 303 -17.31 8.13 19.99
C ASP A 303 -16.36 7.17 20.71
N TRP A 304 -16.20 5.95 20.18
CA TRP A 304 -15.38 4.90 20.78
C TRP A 304 -14.17 4.56 19.91
N ALA A 305 -12.96 4.79 20.43
CA ALA A 305 -11.74 4.29 19.82
C ALA A 305 -11.58 2.78 20.10
N SER A 306 -11.10 2.03 19.12
CA SER A 306 -10.93 0.57 19.19
C SER A 306 -9.48 0.13 18.99
N ALA A 307 -8.72 0.81 18.12
CA ALA A 307 -7.35 0.43 17.81
C ALA A 307 -6.44 1.65 17.59
N LEU A 308 -5.13 1.43 17.79
CA LEU A 308 -4.07 2.43 17.66
C LEU A 308 -2.83 1.82 17.01
N ALA A 309 -2.16 2.61 16.18
CA ALA A 309 -0.86 2.30 15.59
C ALA A 309 0.03 3.55 15.61
N VAL A 310 1.35 3.35 15.65
CA VAL A 310 2.35 4.44 15.65
C VAL A 310 3.36 4.16 14.55
N ASP A 311 3.65 5.17 13.73
CA ASP A 311 4.67 5.05 12.67
C ASP A 311 6.08 5.37 13.19
N ALA A 312 7.09 5.14 12.35
CA ALA A 312 8.50 5.39 12.70
C ALA A 312 8.83 6.87 12.96
N ASN A 313 7.98 7.81 12.54
CA ASN A 313 8.12 9.23 12.82
C ASN A 313 7.42 9.65 14.13
N GLY A 314 6.80 8.70 14.84
CA GLY A 314 6.03 8.96 16.06
C GLY A 314 4.64 9.52 15.79
N ASN A 315 4.14 9.49 14.55
CA ASN A 315 2.75 9.86 14.28
C ASN A 315 1.82 8.76 14.78
N VAL A 316 0.71 9.16 15.38
CA VAL A 316 -0.25 8.25 16.02
C VAL A 316 -1.51 8.19 15.17
N TYR A 317 -1.94 6.98 14.85
CA TYR A 317 -3.15 6.70 14.10
C TYR A 317 -4.12 5.99 15.03
N VAL A 318 -5.35 6.47 15.08
CA VAL A 318 -6.41 5.93 15.97
C VAL A 318 -7.64 5.69 15.13
N THR A 319 -8.26 4.53 15.28
CA THR A 319 -9.54 4.23 14.63
C THR A 319 -10.59 3.76 15.63
N GLY A 320 -11.83 3.78 15.18
CA GLY A 320 -12.99 3.28 15.89
C GLY A 320 -14.26 3.75 15.21
N TYR A 321 -15.31 3.97 15.99
CA TYR A 321 -16.56 4.51 15.47
C TYR A 321 -17.02 5.75 16.20
N SER A 322 -17.66 6.64 15.48
CA SER A 322 -18.03 7.98 15.94
C SER A 322 -19.44 8.33 15.48
N TRP A 323 -20.19 9.03 16.33
CA TRP A 323 -21.56 9.46 15.99
C TRP A 323 -21.52 10.51 14.88
N GLY A 324 -22.09 10.15 13.73
CA GLY A 324 -22.15 10.99 12.53
C GLY A 324 -23.30 12.00 12.54
N VAL A 325 -23.25 12.94 11.58
CA VAL A 325 -24.30 13.95 11.36
C VAL A 325 -25.63 13.29 10.96
N GLY A 326 -25.57 12.12 10.32
CA GLY A 326 -26.73 11.32 9.93
C GLY A 326 -27.40 10.53 11.07
N MET A 327 -26.97 10.71 12.32
CA MET A 327 -27.46 10.00 13.52
C MET A 327 -27.15 8.49 13.57
N TYR A 328 -26.06 8.05 12.94
CA TYR A 328 -25.55 6.67 13.03
C TYR A 328 -24.05 6.68 13.31
N TYR A 329 -23.51 5.53 13.72
CA TYR A 329 -22.07 5.35 13.87
C TYR A 329 -21.40 5.23 12.49
N GLU A 330 -20.29 5.94 12.33
CA GLU A 330 -19.42 5.90 11.15
C GLU A 330 -18.02 5.50 11.61
N TYR A 331 -17.21 4.91 10.73
CA TYR A 331 -15.79 4.78 11.03
C TYR A 331 -15.22 6.19 11.21
N ALA A 332 -14.36 6.38 12.20
CA ALA A 332 -13.56 7.57 12.33
C ALA A 332 -12.12 7.17 12.58
N THR A 333 -11.23 7.66 11.72
CA THR A 333 -9.79 7.47 11.84
C THR A 333 -9.13 8.83 11.96
N VAL A 334 -8.31 9.01 12.98
CA VAL A 334 -7.63 10.26 13.30
C VAL A 334 -6.13 10.03 13.29
N LYS A 335 -5.38 10.92 12.64
CA LYS A 335 -3.92 10.94 12.72
C LYS A 335 -3.47 12.16 13.51
N TYR A 336 -2.55 11.93 14.45
CA TYR A 336 -1.85 12.96 15.22
C TYR A 336 -0.36 12.94 14.88
N ASP A 337 0.30 14.09 14.95
CA ASP A 337 1.77 14.15 14.93
C ASP A 337 2.36 13.71 16.28
N ALA A 338 3.69 13.62 16.36
CA ALA A 338 4.39 13.23 17.59
C ALA A 338 4.12 14.17 18.79
N ALA A 339 3.72 15.43 18.53
CA ALA A 339 3.37 16.40 19.55
C ALA A 339 1.88 16.36 19.95
N GLY A 340 1.08 15.48 19.33
CA GLY A 340 -0.35 15.32 19.61
C GLY A 340 -1.26 16.26 18.82
N ASN A 341 -0.73 17.01 17.84
CA ASN A 341 -1.56 17.84 16.98
C ASN A 341 -2.30 16.98 15.95
N GLN A 342 -3.60 17.20 15.78
CA GLN A 342 -4.39 16.50 14.78
C GLN A 342 -3.97 16.92 13.37
N LEU A 343 -3.50 15.97 12.57
CA LEU A 343 -3.13 16.17 11.16
C LEU A 343 -4.33 16.02 10.24
N TRP A 344 -5.13 14.97 10.43
CA TRP A 344 -6.35 14.75 9.65
C TRP A 344 -7.34 13.84 10.38
N VAL A 345 -8.59 13.89 9.91
CA VAL A 345 -9.67 12.97 10.29
C VAL A 345 -10.30 12.43 9.02
N ALA A 346 -10.38 11.12 8.90
CA ALA A 346 -11.08 10.44 7.81
C ALA A 346 -12.27 9.66 8.36
N ARG A 347 -13.40 9.72 7.65
CA ARG A 347 -14.65 9.04 8.06
C ARG A 347 -15.19 8.16 6.94
N TYR A 348 -15.80 7.04 7.29
CA TYR A 348 -16.47 6.14 6.33
C TYR A 348 -17.85 5.72 6.86
N ASN A 349 -18.89 6.02 6.08
CA ASN A 349 -20.31 5.81 6.44
C ASN A 349 -20.94 4.57 5.76
N GLY A 350 -20.17 3.83 4.95
CA GLY A 350 -20.72 2.73 4.18
C GLY A 350 -21.77 3.15 3.13
N PRO A 351 -22.24 2.21 2.32
CA PRO A 351 -23.30 2.43 1.34
C PRO A 351 -24.71 2.32 1.94
N GLY A 352 -24.89 1.63 3.07
CA GLY A 352 -26.19 1.44 3.74
C GLY A 352 -26.67 2.64 4.57
N ASN A 353 -25.81 3.62 4.86
CA ASN A 353 -26.10 4.78 5.74
C ASN A 353 -26.69 4.38 7.11
N GLN A 354 -26.16 3.31 7.72
CA GLN A 354 -26.52 2.87 9.08
C GLN A 354 -25.25 2.77 9.94
N TYR A 355 -25.27 1.95 11.00
CA TYR A 355 -24.12 1.74 11.87
C TYR A 355 -22.92 1.14 11.12
N ASN A 356 -21.75 1.71 11.35
CA ASN A 356 -20.46 1.21 10.88
C ASN A 356 -19.50 1.24 12.07
N VAL A 357 -18.90 0.08 12.37
CA VAL A 357 -17.99 -0.12 13.50
C VAL A 357 -16.62 -0.56 12.98
N ALA A 358 -15.59 0.28 13.16
CA ALA A 358 -14.20 -0.11 12.90
C ALA A 358 -13.59 -0.81 14.12
N THR A 359 -12.89 -1.91 13.90
CA THR A 359 -12.39 -2.82 14.95
C THR A 359 -10.87 -2.93 14.97
N ALA A 360 -10.21 -2.80 13.81
CA ALA A 360 -8.76 -2.93 13.70
C ALA A 360 -8.13 -1.93 12.72
N LEU A 361 -6.85 -1.64 12.97
CA LEU A 361 -6.02 -0.68 12.24
C LEU A 361 -4.62 -1.25 12.04
N ALA A 362 -4.05 -1.04 10.85
CA ALA A 362 -2.64 -1.24 10.56
C ALA A 362 -2.11 -0.05 9.74
N VAL A 363 -0.81 0.22 9.83
CA VAL A 363 -0.14 1.30 9.10
C VAL A 363 1.09 0.75 8.39
N ASP A 364 1.26 1.07 7.11
CA ASP A 364 2.46 0.67 6.37
C ASP A 364 3.62 1.67 6.54
N ALA A 365 4.80 1.31 6.05
CA ALA A 365 6.00 2.15 6.14
C ALA A 365 5.89 3.50 5.40
N ASN A 366 4.93 3.65 4.47
CA ASN A 366 4.66 4.91 3.78
C ASN A 366 3.67 5.79 4.56
N GLY A 367 3.18 5.34 5.71
CA GLY A 367 2.21 6.04 6.53
C GLY A 367 0.78 5.92 6.03
N ASN A 368 0.46 4.95 5.15
CA ASN A 368 -0.91 4.68 4.75
C ASN A 368 -1.61 3.88 5.85
N ALA A 369 -2.85 4.24 6.17
CA ALA A 369 -3.65 3.57 7.18
C ALA A 369 -4.64 2.59 6.53
N TYR A 370 -4.77 1.42 7.14
CA TYR A 370 -5.68 0.35 6.73
C TYR A 370 -6.61 0.05 7.89
N VAL A 371 -7.92 0.17 7.67
CA VAL A 371 -8.93 0.07 8.72
C VAL A 371 -9.95 -0.98 8.30
N THR A 372 -10.35 -1.85 9.22
CA THR A 372 -11.40 -2.84 8.95
C THR A 372 -12.44 -2.90 10.06
N GLY A 373 -13.59 -3.49 9.76
CA GLY A 373 -14.68 -3.73 10.70
C GLY A 373 -15.96 -4.16 9.98
N GLU A 374 -17.11 -3.84 10.57
CA GLU A 374 -18.43 -4.10 9.97
C GLU A 374 -19.10 -2.81 9.48
N SER A 375 -19.82 -2.89 8.37
CA SER A 375 -20.50 -1.74 7.76
C SER A 375 -21.77 -2.17 7.04
N ALA A 376 -22.85 -1.42 7.22
CA ALA A 376 -24.13 -1.75 6.61
C ALA A 376 -24.09 -1.64 5.08
N GLY A 377 -24.60 -2.67 4.39
CA GLY A 377 -24.68 -2.71 2.93
C GLY A 377 -26.03 -2.22 2.38
N VAL A 378 -26.12 -2.04 1.06
CA VAL A 378 -27.42 -1.79 0.40
C VAL A 378 -28.06 -3.14 0.11
N GLY A 379 -29.09 -3.50 0.88
CA GLY A 379 -29.78 -4.78 0.73
C GLY A 379 -29.10 -5.97 1.40
N THR A 380 -28.05 -5.74 2.20
CA THR A 380 -27.43 -6.70 3.12
C THR A 380 -27.47 -6.11 4.54
N VAL A 381 -27.15 -6.91 5.57
CA VAL A 381 -27.22 -6.45 6.97
C VAL A 381 -25.96 -5.64 7.33
N TYR A 382 -24.88 -6.33 7.70
CA TYR A 382 -23.55 -5.75 7.93
C TYR A 382 -22.54 -6.64 7.22
N ASP A 383 -21.66 -6.03 6.43
CA ASP A 383 -20.61 -6.74 5.71
C ASP A 383 -19.25 -6.30 6.26
N TYR A 384 -18.19 -7.04 5.92
CA TYR A 384 -16.84 -6.51 6.14
C TYR A 384 -16.68 -5.24 5.32
N ALA A 385 -16.06 -4.22 5.89
CA ALA A 385 -15.54 -3.09 5.13
C ALA A 385 -14.11 -2.82 5.54
N THR A 386 -13.21 -2.88 4.56
CA THR A 386 -11.80 -2.55 4.73
C THR A 386 -11.48 -1.31 3.89
N VAL A 387 -10.94 -0.28 4.52
CA VAL A 387 -10.68 1.02 3.92
C VAL A 387 -9.18 1.31 4.00
N LYS A 388 -8.59 1.78 2.89
CA LYS A 388 -7.23 2.33 2.90
C LYS A 388 -7.27 3.84 2.75
N TYR A 389 -6.50 4.53 3.59
CA TYR A 389 -6.21 5.96 3.49
C TYR A 389 -4.72 6.17 3.17
N ASP A 390 -4.42 7.17 2.35
CA ASP A 390 -3.04 7.62 2.17
C ASP A 390 -2.51 8.38 3.40
N ALA A 391 -1.22 8.75 3.39
CA ALA A 391 -0.59 9.49 4.48
C ALA A 391 -1.25 10.86 4.78
N ALA A 392 -1.97 11.44 3.83
CA ALA A 392 -2.71 12.70 3.94
C ALA A 392 -4.18 12.50 4.36
N GLY A 393 -4.64 11.26 4.54
CA GLY A 393 -6.00 10.91 4.95
C GLY A 393 -6.99 10.78 3.79
N ASN A 394 -6.55 10.80 2.53
CA ASN A 394 -7.44 10.59 1.39
C ASN A 394 -7.77 9.10 1.27
N GLN A 395 -9.05 8.77 1.09
CA GLN A 395 -9.48 7.39 0.86
C GLN A 395 -9.01 6.91 -0.51
N LEU A 396 -8.17 5.87 -0.54
CA LEU A 396 -7.66 5.26 -1.77
C LEU A 396 -8.61 4.19 -2.30
N TRP A 397 -9.08 3.30 -1.43
CA TRP A 397 -10.03 2.26 -1.81
C TRP A 397 -10.83 1.74 -0.63
N VAL A 398 -11.94 1.06 -0.96
CA VAL A 398 -12.77 0.31 -0.03
C VAL A 398 -13.02 -1.08 -0.60
N ALA A 399 -12.71 -2.12 0.18
CA ALA A 399 -13.08 -3.49 -0.09
C ALA A 399 -14.22 -3.90 0.82
N ARG A 400 -15.27 -4.53 0.27
CA ARG A 400 -16.36 -5.11 1.04
C ARG A 400 -16.42 -6.60 0.81
N TYR A 401 -16.81 -7.35 1.84
CA TYR A 401 -17.08 -8.77 1.72
C TYR A 401 -18.37 -9.12 2.44
N ASN A 402 -19.33 -9.62 1.66
CA ASN A 402 -20.59 -10.18 2.09
C ASN A 402 -20.52 -11.70 1.94
N GLY A 403 -20.76 -12.40 3.03
CA GLY A 403 -20.69 -13.85 3.12
C GLY A 403 -21.78 -14.56 2.31
N PRO A 404 -21.65 -15.89 2.14
CA PRO A 404 -22.60 -16.68 1.39
C PRO A 404 -24.00 -16.71 2.03
N GLY A 405 -24.12 -16.46 3.35
CA GLY A 405 -25.39 -16.31 4.04
C GLY A 405 -26.16 -15.01 3.71
N ASN A 406 -25.50 -13.97 3.20
CA ASN A 406 -26.06 -12.61 3.04
C ASN A 406 -26.61 -11.99 4.34
N GLU A 407 -26.06 -12.39 5.47
CA GLU A 407 -26.47 -11.92 6.80
C GLU A 407 -25.37 -11.03 7.41
N ARG A 408 -25.02 -11.23 8.69
CA ARG A 408 -24.03 -10.39 9.37
C ARG A 408 -22.63 -10.97 9.21
N ASP A 409 -21.74 -10.17 8.65
CA ASP A 409 -20.30 -10.40 8.59
C ASP A 409 -19.58 -9.23 9.31
N ALA A 410 -18.76 -9.56 10.31
CA ALA A 410 -17.93 -8.57 11.00
C ALA A 410 -16.46 -8.97 11.03
N ALA A 411 -15.59 -8.07 10.57
CA ALA A 411 -14.15 -8.20 10.69
C ALA A 411 -13.69 -7.81 12.11
N SER A 412 -12.75 -8.58 12.66
CA SER A 412 -12.22 -8.42 14.02
C SER A 412 -10.73 -8.10 14.05
N ALA A 413 -9.96 -8.52 13.04
CA ALA A 413 -8.52 -8.31 12.99
C ALA A 413 -8.01 -8.09 11.57
N LEU A 414 -6.86 -7.40 11.49
CA LEU A 414 -6.20 -6.96 10.26
C LEU A 414 -4.68 -7.06 10.41
N ALA A 415 -3.99 -7.51 9.36
CA ALA A 415 -2.55 -7.35 9.22
C ALA A 415 -2.18 -6.88 7.81
N VAL A 416 -1.04 -6.20 7.69
CA VAL A 416 -0.49 -5.75 6.41
C VAL A 416 0.97 -6.21 6.33
N ASP A 417 1.34 -6.88 5.24
CA ASP A 417 2.72 -7.30 5.02
C ASP A 417 3.57 -6.19 4.35
N ALA A 418 4.88 -6.41 4.28
CA ALA A 418 5.81 -5.47 3.67
C ALA A 418 5.56 -5.22 2.17
N ASN A 419 4.82 -6.10 1.48
CA ASN A 419 4.43 -5.93 0.10
C ASN A 419 3.11 -5.14 -0.06
N GLY A 420 2.48 -4.74 1.06
CA GLY A 420 1.20 -4.06 1.07
C GLY A 420 0.01 -4.99 0.84
N ASN A 421 0.17 -6.31 0.98
CA ASN A 421 -0.98 -7.20 1.01
C ASN A 421 -1.69 -7.05 2.35
N VAL A 422 -3.02 -7.10 2.30
CA VAL A 422 -3.87 -6.86 3.45
C VAL A 422 -4.61 -8.15 3.78
N TYR A 423 -4.55 -8.58 5.03
CA TYR A 423 -5.15 -9.81 5.52
C TYR A 423 -6.19 -9.44 6.57
N VAL A 424 -7.44 -9.83 6.35
CA VAL A 424 -8.57 -9.50 7.22
C VAL A 424 -9.19 -10.79 7.71
N THR A 425 -9.56 -10.86 8.98
CA THR A 425 -10.35 -11.99 9.50
C THR A 425 -11.49 -11.51 10.39
N GLY A 426 -12.47 -12.38 10.57
CA GLY A 426 -13.57 -12.23 11.51
C GLY A 426 -14.53 -13.39 11.39
N TYR A 427 -15.82 -13.13 11.58
CA TYR A 427 -16.87 -14.13 11.37
C TYR A 427 -17.82 -13.72 10.25
N SER A 428 -18.42 -14.71 9.59
CA SER A 428 -19.30 -14.50 8.44
C SER A 428 -20.34 -15.61 8.38
N GLU A 429 -21.60 -15.26 8.17
CA GLU A 429 -22.69 -16.25 8.19
C GLU A 429 -22.63 -17.20 6.98
N GLY A 430 -22.71 -18.50 7.25
CA GLY A 430 -22.69 -19.54 6.23
C GLY A 430 -24.09 -19.96 5.77
N VAL A 431 -24.18 -20.63 4.62
CA VAL A 431 -25.45 -21.20 4.15
C VAL A 431 -25.69 -22.53 4.85
N GLY A 432 -26.62 -22.54 5.81
CA GLY A 432 -26.98 -23.74 6.57
C GLY A 432 -25.98 -24.11 7.67
N THR A 433 -25.08 -23.19 8.02
CA THR A 433 -24.18 -23.23 9.19
C THR A 433 -24.42 -21.97 10.02
N GLY A 434 -23.82 -21.87 11.21
CA GLY A 434 -23.77 -20.60 11.93
C GLY A 434 -22.79 -19.60 11.31
N SER A 435 -22.34 -18.63 12.11
CA SER A 435 -21.20 -17.81 11.72
C SER A 435 -19.94 -18.68 11.64
N ASP A 436 -19.24 -18.64 10.52
CA ASP A 436 -17.96 -19.32 10.33
C ASP A 436 -16.82 -18.29 10.35
N TYR A 437 -15.56 -18.72 10.52
CA TYR A 437 -14.44 -17.82 10.26
C TYR A 437 -14.46 -17.43 8.77
N ALA A 438 -14.17 -16.18 8.48
CA ALA A 438 -13.84 -15.73 7.13
C ALA A 438 -12.55 -14.93 7.16
N THR A 439 -11.55 -15.40 6.41
CA THR A 439 -10.25 -14.77 6.28
C THR A 439 -10.02 -14.41 4.82
N ILE A 440 -9.60 -13.19 4.54
CA ILE A 440 -9.51 -12.63 3.19
C ILE A 440 -8.14 -12.01 3.01
N LYS A 441 -7.52 -12.28 1.86
CA LYS A 441 -6.33 -11.57 1.41
C LYS A 441 -6.66 -10.63 0.26
N TYR A 442 -6.32 -9.37 0.42
CA TYR A 442 -6.33 -8.37 -0.63
C TYR A 442 -4.91 -8.04 -1.08
N THR A 443 -4.67 -8.08 -2.39
CA THR A 443 -3.39 -7.70 -3.01
C THR A 443 -3.53 -6.36 -3.70
N GLN A 444 -2.59 -5.45 -3.43
CA GLN A 444 -2.51 -4.16 -4.10
C GLN A 444 -1.49 -4.25 -5.22
N ARG A 445 -1.93 -4.73 -6.39
CA ARG A 445 -1.05 -4.80 -7.55
C ARG A 445 -0.77 -3.39 -8.05
N GLN A 446 0.51 -3.03 -8.15
CA GLN A 446 0.90 -1.83 -8.87
C GLN A 446 0.75 -2.05 -10.37
N THR A 447 0.18 -1.09 -11.07
CA THR A 447 0.01 -1.19 -12.53
C THR A 447 1.20 -0.53 -13.23
N ILE A 448 1.84 -1.31 -14.10
CA ILE A 448 2.89 -0.92 -15.02
C ILE A 448 2.21 -0.67 -16.37
N PHE A 449 2.17 0.59 -16.80
CA PHE A 449 1.67 0.94 -18.14
C PHE A 449 2.83 0.97 -19.13
N LEU A 450 2.71 0.17 -20.18
CA LEU A 450 3.57 0.26 -21.34
C LEU A 450 3.02 1.32 -22.27
N VAL A 451 3.77 2.41 -22.43
CA VAL A 451 3.38 3.54 -23.25
C VAL A 451 4.11 3.47 -24.58
N HIS A 452 3.37 3.26 -25.65
CA HIS A 452 3.91 3.24 -27.01
C HIS A 452 3.64 4.52 -27.79
N GLY A 453 4.53 4.84 -28.72
CA GLY A 453 4.43 6.02 -29.58
C GLY A 453 3.64 5.78 -30.87
N ILE A 454 4.36 5.58 -31.98
CA ILE A 454 3.84 5.54 -33.36
C ILE A 454 3.88 4.11 -33.95
N ALA A 455 3.06 3.83 -34.97
CA ALA A 455 3.01 2.60 -35.78
C ALA A 455 2.42 1.36 -35.08
N GLN A 456 1.18 1.43 -34.58
CA GLN A 456 0.58 0.34 -33.77
C GLN A 456 -0.25 -0.68 -34.59
N ASP A 457 -0.77 -0.31 -35.79
CA ASP A 457 -1.71 -1.16 -36.57
C ASP A 457 -1.17 -1.83 -37.86
N GLY A 458 0.16 -1.98 -38.01
CA GLY A 458 0.77 -2.32 -39.30
C GLY A 458 1.31 -3.74 -39.51
N GLY A 459 1.25 -4.60 -38.49
CA GLY A 459 1.76 -5.98 -38.53
C GLY A 459 2.37 -6.50 -37.21
N GLU A 460 2.67 -5.61 -36.26
CA GLU A 460 3.63 -5.80 -35.15
C GLU A 460 3.14 -5.35 -33.77
N SER A 461 1.89 -5.67 -33.41
CA SER A 461 1.48 -5.70 -32.00
C SER A 461 2.33 -6.67 -31.17
N GLY A 462 3.11 -7.54 -31.81
CA GLY A 462 4.04 -8.49 -31.20
C GLY A 462 4.99 -7.86 -30.20
N ASP A 463 5.82 -6.88 -30.52
CA ASP A 463 7.03 -6.64 -29.71
C ASP A 463 6.81 -5.97 -28.35
N LEU A 464 6.00 -4.91 -28.25
CA LEU A 464 5.68 -4.38 -26.92
C LEU A 464 4.73 -5.34 -26.15
N GLN A 465 3.91 -6.13 -26.85
CA GLN A 465 3.17 -7.23 -26.21
C GLN A 465 4.08 -8.42 -25.83
N ASN A 466 5.20 -8.62 -26.53
CA ASN A 466 6.21 -9.63 -26.27
C ASN A 466 7.02 -9.17 -25.05
N PHE A 467 7.38 -7.89 -24.99
CA PHE A 467 7.96 -7.27 -23.80
C PHE A 467 7.00 -7.37 -22.62
N ALA A 468 5.72 -7.02 -22.81
CA ALA A 468 4.69 -7.17 -21.79
C ALA A 468 4.60 -8.62 -21.32
N ARG A 469 4.62 -9.58 -22.24
CA ARG A 469 4.57 -11.01 -21.91
C ARG A 469 5.82 -11.46 -21.15
N ASN A 470 7.03 -11.12 -21.61
CA ASN A 470 8.28 -11.49 -20.94
C ASN A 470 8.36 -10.83 -19.55
N LEU A 471 7.96 -9.56 -19.44
CA LEU A 471 7.91 -8.84 -18.18
C LEU A 471 6.88 -9.46 -17.23
N ARG A 472 5.68 -9.82 -17.71
CA ARG A 472 4.68 -10.57 -16.93
C ARG A 472 5.24 -11.91 -16.46
N GLU A 473 5.81 -12.71 -17.36
CA GLU A 473 6.40 -14.01 -17.02
C GLU A 473 7.49 -13.88 -15.95
N ARG A 474 8.35 -12.85 -16.05
CA ARG A 474 9.40 -12.57 -15.07
C ARG A 474 8.82 -12.12 -13.73
N LEU A 475 7.91 -11.15 -13.75
CA LEU A 475 7.30 -10.60 -12.54
C LEU A 475 6.37 -11.60 -11.84
N ASP A 476 5.59 -12.40 -12.56
CA ASP A 476 4.73 -13.41 -11.98
C ASP A 476 5.52 -14.56 -11.36
N ARG A 477 6.70 -14.88 -11.92
CA ARG A 477 7.62 -15.89 -11.37
C ARG A 477 8.30 -15.40 -10.09
N ASP A 478 8.85 -14.19 -10.11
CA ASP A 478 9.70 -13.69 -9.02
C ASP A 478 8.90 -12.88 -7.97
N TYR A 479 7.76 -12.29 -8.36
CA TYR A 479 6.91 -11.41 -7.55
C TYR A 479 5.41 -11.66 -7.80
N PRO A 480 4.92 -12.89 -7.54
CA PRO A 480 3.57 -13.31 -7.88
C PRO A 480 2.52 -12.36 -7.29
N ASN A 481 1.57 -11.94 -8.12
CA ASN A 481 0.43 -11.08 -7.71
C ASN A 481 0.81 -9.69 -7.17
N ARG A 482 2.03 -9.19 -7.45
CA ARG A 482 2.45 -7.83 -7.05
C ARG A 482 2.26 -6.77 -8.14
N PHE A 483 2.26 -7.15 -9.42
CA PHE A 483 2.18 -6.21 -10.53
C PHE A 483 1.10 -6.59 -11.55
N ILE A 484 0.56 -5.58 -12.23
CA ILE A 484 -0.25 -5.72 -13.45
C ILE A 484 0.51 -5.02 -14.56
N VAL A 485 0.81 -5.70 -15.64
CA VAL A 485 1.37 -5.06 -16.84
C VAL A 485 0.22 -4.72 -17.79
N ASP A 486 -0.12 -3.44 -17.89
CA ASP A 486 -1.06 -2.89 -18.87
C ASP A 486 -0.29 -2.50 -20.13
N ALA A 487 -0.59 -3.17 -21.23
CA ALA A 487 -0.05 -2.87 -22.56
C ALA A 487 -1.18 -2.45 -23.53
N GLY A 488 -2.25 -1.88 -22.98
CA GLY A 488 -3.48 -1.54 -23.69
C GLY A 488 -3.62 -0.05 -24.02
N PHE A 489 -2.72 0.81 -23.55
CA PHE A 489 -2.68 2.21 -23.98
C PHE A 489 -2.59 2.26 -25.50
N ASP A 490 -3.51 2.98 -26.17
CA ASP A 490 -3.58 3.04 -27.63
C ASP A 490 -3.57 4.50 -28.13
N PHE A 491 -2.56 4.90 -28.92
CA PHE A 491 -2.48 6.23 -29.54
C PHE A 491 -2.94 6.20 -31.01
N TRP A 492 -3.90 5.31 -31.31
CA TRP A 492 -4.31 4.96 -32.66
C TRP A 492 -4.60 6.13 -33.58
N TYR A 493 -5.23 7.19 -33.07
CA TYR A 493 -5.65 8.35 -33.88
C TYR A 493 -4.47 8.92 -34.68
N CYS A 494 -3.30 8.96 -34.04
CA CYS A 494 -2.05 9.44 -34.62
C CYS A 494 -1.13 8.33 -35.09
N ALA A 495 -1.13 7.18 -34.41
CA ALA A 495 -0.13 6.15 -34.62
C ALA A 495 -0.49 5.13 -35.71
N ASN A 496 -1.78 4.98 -36.05
CA ASN A 496 -2.27 3.87 -36.87
C ASN A 496 -2.62 4.27 -38.30
N ARG A 497 -2.22 5.48 -38.69
CA ARG A 497 -2.43 6.01 -40.02
C ARG A 497 -1.15 5.97 -40.82
N ARG A 498 -1.29 5.73 -42.13
CA ARG A 498 -0.17 5.80 -43.09
C ARG A 498 0.48 7.19 -43.13
N GLU A 499 -0.31 8.23 -42.90
CA GLU A 499 0.10 9.63 -42.70
C GLU A 499 -0.64 10.17 -41.48
N CYS A 500 0.09 10.79 -40.53
CA CYS A 500 -0.51 11.36 -39.32
C CYS A 500 -1.38 12.58 -39.68
N PRO A 501 -2.57 12.70 -39.07
CA PRO A 501 -3.34 13.94 -39.06
C PRO A 501 -2.49 15.14 -38.60
N SER A 502 -2.79 16.33 -39.13
CA SER A 502 -2.02 17.55 -38.84
C SER A 502 -2.18 18.05 -37.39
N ASP A 503 -3.21 17.61 -36.69
CA ASP A 503 -3.49 17.93 -35.28
C ASP A 503 -2.82 16.96 -34.30
N CYS A 504 -2.08 15.96 -34.78
CA CYS A 504 -1.36 15.01 -33.94
C CYS A 504 -0.21 15.65 -33.17
N THR A 505 -0.26 15.49 -31.84
CA THR A 505 0.71 16.07 -30.92
C THR A 505 1.06 15.11 -29.77
N ILE A 506 2.28 15.21 -29.25
CA ILE A 506 2.68 14.62 -27.96
C ILE A 506 1.95 15.34 -26.83
N GLY A 507 1.90 16.69 -26.90
CA GLY A 507 1.11 17.57 -26.04
C GLY A 507 0.55 18.78 -26.82
N GLY A 508 -0.62 19.31 -26.43
CA GLY A 508 -1.31 20.37 -27.20
C GLY A 508 -2.80 20.57 -26.87
N THR A 509 -3.51 21.32 -27.74
CA THR A 509 -4.84 21.92 -27.46
C THR A 509 -6.06 21.05 -27.83
N THR A 510 -5.89 19.85 -28.39
CA THR A 510 -7.00 18.97 -28.77
C THR A 510 -6.95 17.65 -28.01
N ASP A 511 -8.08 17.24 -27.45
CA ASP A 511 -8.14 16.14 -26.47
C ASP A 511 -7.83 14.77 -27.11
N THR A 512 -8.31 14.52 -28.33
CA THR A 512 -8.17 13.21 -29.01
C THR A 512 -6.85 13.02 -29.74
N ALA A 513 -6.07 14.10 -29.93
CA ALA A 513 -4.82 14.09 -30.70
C ALA A 513 -3.59 14.43 -29.85
N ASN A 514 -3.77 14.63 -28.54
CA ASN A 514 -2.74 14.87 -27.55
C ASN A 514 -2.41 13.56 -26.82
N GLY A 515 -1.25 12.97 -27.15
CA GLY A 515 -0.84 11.68 -26.58
C GLY A 515 -0.78 11.66 -25.05
N ALA A 516 -0.28 12.74 -24.43
CA ALA A 516 -0.18 12.84 -22.97
C ALA A 516 -1.55 12.82 -22.29
N ARG A 517 -2.55 13.49 -22.88
CA ARG A 517 -3.91 13.49 -22.36
C ARG A 517 -4.60 12.15 -22.57
N VAL A 518 -4.43 11.54 -23.74
CA VAL A 518 -4.94 10.19 -24.02
C VAL A 518 -4.36 9.17 -23.04
N LEU A 519 -3.07 9.29 -22.69
CA LEU A 519 -2.46 8.42 -21.67
C LEU A 519 -3.06 8.66 -20.28
N GLY A 520 -3.23 9.92 -19.89
CA GLY A 520 -3.89 10.28 -18.63
C GLY A 520 -5.30 9.71 -18.56
N ASP A 521 -6.09 9.85 -19.63
CA ASP A 521 -7.45 9.32 -19.75
C ASP A 521 -7.45 7.79 -19.69
N HIS A 522 -6.52 7.10 -20.38
CA HIS A 522 -6.37 5.63 -20.29
C HIS A 522 -6.13 5.19 -18.85
N ILE A 523 -5.17 5.81 -18.16
CA ILE A 523 -4.86 5.49 -16.76
C ILE A 523 -6.04 5.78 -15.85
N ASN A 524 -6.74 6.91 -16.04
CA ASN A 524 -7.90 7.27 -15.23
C ASN A 524 -9.11 6.35 -15.48
N VAL A 525 -9.24 5.79 -16.69
CA VAL A 525 -10.25 4.78 -17.02
C VAL A 525 -9.90 3.42 -16.42
N VAL A 526 -8.64 3.00 -16.54
CA VAL A 526 -8.14 1.77 -15.89
C VAL A 526 -8.22 1.88 -14.37
N ASN A 527 -8.00 3.08 -13.84
CA ASN A 527 -8.10 3.44 -12.42
C ASN A 527 -7.38 2.42 -11.52
N PRO A 528 -6.05 2.31 -11.65
CA PRO A 528 -5.24 1.34 -10.90
C PRO A 528 -5.18 1.67 -9.41
N VAL A 529 -4.88 0.68 -8.57
CA VAL A 529 -4.79 0.91 -7.11
C VAL A 529 -3.43 1.50 -6.75
N GLY A 530 -3.43 2.71 -6.18
CA GLY A 530 -2.22 3.36 -5.67
C GLY A 530 -1.34 3.98 -6.76
N ASP A 531 -0.03 4.00 -6.50
CA ASP A 531 0.99 4.55 -7.41
C ASP A 531 1.18 3.66 -8.64
N ILE A 532 1.55 4.28 -9.76
CA ILE A 532 1.73 3.59 -11.05
C ILE A 532 3.18 3.64 -11.51
N ILE A 533 3.53 2.71 -12.40
CA ILE A 533 4.82 2.68 -13.08
C ILE A 533 4.56 2.91 -14.57
N LEU A 534 5.36 3.75 -15.20
CA LEU A 534 5.29 3.99 -16.64
C LEU A 534 6.57 3.47 -17.30
N ILE A 535 6.41 2.67 -18.35
CA ILE A 535 7.51 2.28 -19.23
C ILE A 535 7.21 2.85 -20.62
N GLY A 536 7.84 3.97 -20.93
CA GLY A 536 7.66 4.66 -22.21
C GLY A 536 8.72 4.25 -23.22
N TYR A 537 8.29 3.69 -24.35
CA TYR A 537 9.19 3.31 -25.44
C TYR A 537 9.19 4.36 -26.55
N SER A 538 10.38 4.78 -27.00
CA SER A 538 10.55 5.79 -28.05
C SER A 538 9.74 7.07 -27.72
N MET A 539 8.85 7.53 -28.61
CA MET A 539 7.97 8.68 -28.33
C MET A 539 7.07 8.48 -27.09
N GLY A 540 6.79 7.24 -26.68
CA GLY A 540 6.01 6.94 -25.48
C GLY A 540 6.64 7.49 -24.19
N GLY A 541 7.97 7.62 -24.13
CA GLY A 541 8.62 8.29 -22.99
C GLY A 541 8.33 9.79 -22.93
N LEU A 542 8.25 10.47 -24.08
CA LEU A 542 7.87 11.90 -24.13
C LEU A 542 6.41 12.09 -23.76
N ILE A 543 5.52 11.21 -24.24
CA ILE A 543 4.10 11.18 -23.85
C ILE A 543 3.95 11.05 -22.33
N ALA A 544 4.66 10.08 -21.72
CA ALA A 544 4.63 9.85 -20.28
C ALA A 544 5.14 11.07 -19.49
N ARG A 545 6.23 11.68 -19.93
CA ARG A 545 6.80 12.87 -19.27
C ARG A 545 5.86 14.08 -19.34
N ASP A 546 5.27 14.34 -20.51
CA ASP A 546 4.32 15.42 -20.69
C ASP A 546 3.04 15.20 -19.86
N MET A 547 2.55 13.95 -19.77
CA MET A 547 1.41 13.59 -18.93
C MET A 547 1.69 13.89 -17.45
N ILE A 548 2.87 13.52 -16.95
CA ILE A 548 3.30 13.81 -15.59
C ILE A 548 3.30 15.32 -15.37
N VAL A 549 4.03 16.07 -16.20
CA VAL A 549 4.21 17.54 -16.05
C VAL A 549 2.91 18.32 -16.09
N ASN A 550 1.93 17.87 -16.87
CA ASN A 550 0.63 18.52 -16.95
C ASN A 550 -0.40 17.97 -15.95
N GLY A 551 -0.06 16.94 -15.18
CA GLY A 551 -0.93 16.37 -14.14
C GLY A 551 -2.19 15.71 -14.71
N PHE A 552 -2.09 15.07 -15.87
CA PHE A 552 -3.26 14.44 -16.51
C PHE A 552 -3.68 13.10 -15.87
N SER A 553 -2.81 12.48 -15.07
CA SER A 553 -3.17 11.32 -14.25
C SER A 553 -3.56 11.75 -12.84
N ARG A 554 -4.58 11.09 -12.27
CA ARG A 554 -4.93 11.21 -10.85
C ARG A 554 -4.03 10.36 -9.93
N HIS A 555 -3.23 9.48 -10.52
CA HIS A 555 -2.31 8.59 -9.81
C HIS A 555 -0.91 9.19 -9.82
N ARG A 556 -0.21 9.07 -8.69
CA ARG A 556 1.21 9.40 -8.63
C ARG A 556 1.99 8.36 -9.45
N VAL A 557 2.93 8.84 -10.26
CA VAL A 557 3.89 7.97 -10.94
C VAL A 557 5.07 7.75 -9.99
N ALA A 558 5.26 6.53 -9.49
CA ALA A 558 6.38 6.19 -8.61
C ALA A 558 7.67 6.01 -9.41
N THR A 559 7.57 5.42 -10.60
CA THR A 559 8.72 5.11 -11.45
C THR A 559 8.39 5.35 -12.92
N LEU A 560 9.33 6.00 -13.62
CA LEU A 560 9.32 6.18 -15.06
C LEU A 560 10.57 5.48 -15.63
N ILE A 561 10.36 4.59 -16.60
CA ILE A 561 11.43 3.96 -17.37
C ILE A 561 11.26 4.40 -18.82
N THR A 562 12.29 5.01 -19.40
CA THR A 562 12.27 5.43 -20.82
C THR A 562 13.20 4.56 -21.64
N LEU A 563 12.66 3.87 -22.64
CA LEU A 563 13.38 2.93 -23.50
C LEU A 563 13.61 3.56 -24.87
N GLY A 564 14.86 3.95 -25.20
CA GLY A 564 15.18 4.51 -26.52
C GLY A 564 14.44 5.81 -26.88
N THR A 565 14.01 6.58 -25.87
CA THR A 565 13.29 7.85 -26.01
C THR A 565 14.27 9.01 -26.27
N PRO A 566 14.22 9.70 -27.42
CA PRO A 566 15.12 10.82 -27.68
C PRO A 566 14.65 12.09 -26.94
N ASN A 567 15.43 12.57 -25.98
CA ASN A 567 15.14 13.81 -25.24
C ASN A 567 15.82 15.05 -25.80
N LEU A 568 17.02 14.91 -26.38
CA LEU A 568 17.67 15.99 -27.11
C LEU A 568 17.12 16.14 -28.55
N GLY A 569 16.01 15.47 -28.79
CA GLY A 569 15.25 15.51 -30.02
C GLY A 569 15.71 14.51 -31.07
N TYR A 570 14.82 14.35 -32.03
CA TYR A 570 15.05 13.68 -33.30
C TYR A 570 15.89 14.61 -34.18
N PRO A 571 17.03 14.14 -34.73
CA PRO A 571 17.86 14.95 -35.60
C PRO A 571 17.09 15.29 -36.88
N TRP A 572 16.63 16.54 -36.98
CA TRP A 572 15.87 17.00 -38.14
C TRP A 572 16.77 17.08 -39.37
N LEU A 573 16.36 16.38 -40.42
CA LEU A 573 16.99 16.38 -41.72
C LEU A 573 16.02 17.00 -42.72
N PRO A 574 16.15 18.30 -43.04
CA PRO A 574 15.25 18.99 -43.96
C PRO A 574 15.07 18.25 -45.29
N SER A 575 16.12 17.63 -45.81
CA SER A 575 16.09 16.85 -47.06
C SER A 575 15.24 15.57 -47.01
N VAL A 576 14.96 15.04 -45.81
CA VAL A 576 14.19 13.80 -45.59
C VAL A 576 12.82 14.14 -45.01
N ASP A 577 12.78 14.94 -43.94
CA ASP A 577 11.56 15.17 -43.17
C ASP A 577 10.61 16.21 -43.79
N SER A 578 11.09 16.98 -44.78
CA SER A 578 10.25 17.91 -45.55
C SER A 578 9.72 17.32 -46.86
N GLN A 579 10.23 16.18 -47.31
CA GLN A 579 9.83 15.54 -48.57
C GLN A 579 8.77 14.47 -48.32
N THR A 580 7.60 14.59 -48.95
CA THR A 580 6.67 13.48 -49.13
C THR A 580 7.26 12.52 -50.17
N PRO A 581 7.45 11.22 -49.86
CA PRO A 581 6.63 10.39 -48.95
C PRO A 581 7.31 10.01 -47.61
N TRP A 582 8.39 10.68 -47.21
CA TRP A 582 9.21 10.32 -46.06
C TRP A 582 8.76 11.01 -44.75
N GLY A 583 8.21 12.23 -44.81
CA GLY A 583 7.69 12.98 -43.67
C GLY A 583 6.27 12.61 -43.21
N ARG A 584 6.00 11.32 -42.92
CA ARG A 584 4.63 10.81 -42.65
C ARG A 584 3.94 11.42 -41.43
N CYS A 585 4.69 11.97 -40.46
CA CYS A 585 4.15 12.52 -39.21
C CYS A 585 4.82 13.85 -38.82
N ARG A 586 4.83 14.80 -39.77
CA ARG A 586 5.57 16.07 -39.68
C ARG A 586 5.34 16.86 -38.39
N HIS A 587 4.13 16.89 -37.85
CA HIS A 587 3.84 17.65 -36.62
C HIS A 587 4.45 17.01 -35.37
N LEU A 588 4.36 15.69 -35.22
CA LEU A 588 5.02 14.95 -34.13
C LEU A 588 6.55 15.06 -34.25
N ILE A 589 7.09 14.89 -35.45
CA ILE A 589 8.52 15.11 -35.72
C ILE A 589 8.93 16.53 -35.33
N ARG A 590 8.07 17.53 -35.60
CA ARG A 590 8.36 18.91 -35.22
C ARG A 590 8.32 19.14 -33.72
N GLN A 591 7.48 18.43 -32.98
CA GLN A 591 7.56 18.48 -31.52
C GLN A 591 8.79 17.78 -31.00
N MET A 592 9.28 16.77 -31.69
CA MET A 592 10.49 16.03 -31.29
C MET A 592 11.78 16.62 -31.84
N PHE A 593 11.80 17.64 -32.71
CA PHE A 593 13.05 18.03 -33.38
C PHE A 593 14.09 18.59 -32.39
N GLY A 594 15.36 18.23 -32.61
CA GLY A 594 16.51 18.73 -31.85
C GLY A 594 17.78 17.97 -32.23
N ASP A 595 18.95 18.61 -32.08
CA ASP A 595 20.23 17.93 -32.28
C ASP A 595 20.93 17.66 -30.94
N PHE A 596 21.08 16.38 -30.64
CA PHE A 596 21.78 15.87 -29.47
C PHE A 596 23.30 16.10 -29.47
N ARG A 597 23.88 16.51 -30.60
CA ARG A 597 25.33 16.63 -30.78
C ARG A 597 25.86 18.06 -30.68
N GLY A 598 24.96 19.05 -30.55
CA GLY A 598 25.32 20.48 -30.60
C GLY A 598 25.57 21.14 -29.24
N ALA A 599 25.36 20.45 -28.12
CA ALA A 599 25.20 21.10 -26.81
C ALA A 599 26.47 21.22 -25.94
N THR A 600 27.54 20.45 -26.18
CA THR A 600 28.76 20.51 -25.35
C THR A 600 30.04 20.43 -26.17
N PRO A 601 31.06 21.26 -25.87
CA PRO A 601 32.40 21.10 -26.45
C PRO A 601 33.01 19.80 -25.94
N ASP A 602 33.46 18.97 -26.87
CA ASP A 602 34.38 17.89 -26.57
C ASP A 602 35.69 18.52 -26.04
N PRO A 603 36.22 18.11 -24.87
CA PRO A 603 37.46 18.65 -24.34
C PRO A 603 38.68 18.43 -25.26
N ASP A 604 38.64 17.41 -26.11
CA ASP A 604 39.70 17.05 -27.05
C ASP A 604 39.42 17.50 -28.50
N GLU A 605 38.16 17.82 -28.86
CA GLU A 605 37.76 18.16 -30.25
C GLU A 605 37.04 19.51 -30.45
N GLY A 606 36.70 20.25 -29.40
CA GLY A 606 36.03 21.55 -29.47
C GLY A 606 34.52 21.51 -29.74
N GLN A 607 33.88 22.69 -29.76
CA GLN A 607 32.42 22.84 -29.88
C GLN A 607 31.97 22.60 -31.34
N ARG A 608 31.27 21.48 -31.59
CA ARG A 608 30.70 21.17 -32.91
C ARG A 608 29.28 21.72 -33.00
N ILE A 609 29.10 22.89 -33.63
CA ILE A 609 27.78 23.42 -33.97
C ILE A 609 27.32 22.76 -35.27
N PHE A 610 26.35 21.85 -35.17
CA PHE A 610 25.72 21.25 -36.35
C PHE A 610 24.71 22.24 -36.92
N THR A 611 24.82 22.49 -38.22
CA THR A 611 23.90 23.36 -38.95
C THR A 611 23.04 22.54 -39.90
N ASP A 612 21.78 22.95 -40.09
CA ASP A 612 20.92 22.40 -41.13
C ASP A 612 21.44 22.73 -42.55
N SER A 613 20.73 22.29 -43.58
CA SER A 613 21.08 22.54 -44.99
C SER A 613 21.11 24.03 -45.37
N ASP A 614 20.54 24.90 -44.54
CA ASP A 614 20.49 26.34 -44.71
C ASP A 614 21.52 27.07 -43.83
N GLY A 615 22.39 26.32 -43.11
CA GLY A 615 23.44 26.88 -42.26
C GLY A 615 22.98 27.35 -40.89
N GLN A 616 21.75 27.04 -40.46
CA GLN A 616 21.24 27.39 -39.13
C GLN A 616 21.59 26.34 -38.09
N ALA A 617 22.03 26.76 -36.91
CA ALA A 617 22.31 25.86 -35.80
C ALA A 617 21.05 25.06 -35.44
N VAL A 618 21.15 23.73 -35.35
CA VAL A 618 20.01 22.90 -34.99
C VAL A 618 19.73 23.04 -33.49
N THR A 619 18.58 23.66 -33.15
CA THR A 619 18.13 23.89 -31.77
C THR A 619 17.02 22.90 -31.38
N LEU A 620 16.78 22.74 -30.07
CA LEU A 620 15.61 22.02 -29.57
C LEU A 620 14.33 22.68 -30.07
N SER A 621 13.31 21.87 -30.34
CA SER A 621 11.97 22.36 -30.59
C SER A 621 11.45 23.15 -29.39
N GLU A 622 10.58 24.13 -29.66
CA GLU A 622 9.91 24.91 -28.61
C GLU A 622 9.16 23.99 -27.62
N TYR A 623 8.62 22.88 -28.13
CA TYR A 623 7.96 21.86 -27.33
C TYR A 623 8.93 21.17 -26.35
N LEU A 624 10.05 20.61 -26.84
CA LEU A 624 11.02 19.93 -25.98
C LEU A 624 11.67 20.90 -24.99
N ALA A 625 11.99 22.12 -25.42
CA ALA A 625 12.53 23.15 -24.54
C ALA A 625 11.56 23.47 -23.40
N THR A 626 10.27 23.64 -23.71
CA THR A 626 9.22 23.93 -22.71
C THR A 626 9.00 22.75 -21.78
N MET A 627 8.93 21.53 -22.31
CA MET A 627 8.74 20.31 -21.52
C MET A 627 9.92 20.11 -20.56
N ASN A 628 11.16 20.27 -21.04
CA ASN A 628 12.36 20.13 -20.22
C ASN A 628 12.41 21.18 -19.12
N LEU A 629 12.10 22.45 -19.42
CA LEU A 629 12.02 23.50 -18.41
C LEU A 629 11.03 23.12 -17.30
N ARG A 630 9.80 22.75 -17.67
CA ARG A 630 8.78 22.36 -16.69
C ARG A 630 9.16 21.13 -15.88
N TRP A 631 9.81 20.15 -16.51
CA TRP A 631 10.33 18.96 -15.84
C TRP A 631 11.36 19.34 -14.77
N THR A 632 12.33 20.19 -15.10
CA THR A 632 13.40 20.61 -14.17
C THR A 632 12.94 21.55 -13.06
N THR A 633 11.84 22.29 -13.24
CA THR A 633 11.34 23.24 -12.23
C THR A 633 10.36 22.64 -11.24
N ARG A 634 10.02 21.35 -11.36
CA ARG A 634 9.08 20.70 -10.44
C ARG A 634 9.71 20.35 -9.09
N PRO A 635 8.93 20.36 -7.99
CA PRO A 635 9.40 19.87 -6.71
C PRO A 635 9.83 18.41 -6.83
N ALA A 636 11.00 18.07 -6.28
CA ALA A 636 11.55 16.73 -6.40
C ALA A 636 10.65 15.64 -5.77
N SER A 637 9.86 16.00 -4.75
CA SER A 637 8.85 15.13 -4.14
C SER A 637 7.71 14.72 -5.09
N GLU A 638 7.48 15.50 -6.15
CA GLU A 638 6.43 15.27 -7.15
C GLU A 638 6.93 14.50 -8.39
N LEU A 639 8.23 14.25 -8.49
CA LEU A 639 8.84 13.58 -9.63
C LEU A 639 9.05 12.07 -9.35
N PRO A 640 8.91 11.20 -10.36
CA PRO A 640 9.14 9.77 -10.21
C PRO A 640 10.63 9.46 -10.07
N ARG A 641 10.96 8.27 -9.54
CA ARG A 641 12.27 7.66 -9.87
C ARG A 641 12.35 7.49 -11.38
N TRP A 642 13.47 7.87 -11.98
CA TRP A 642 13.60 7.82 -13.43
C TRP A 642 14.85 7.07 -13.86
N VAL A 643 14.64 6.08 -14.71
CA VAL A 643 15.71 5.37 -15.42
C VAL A 643 15.55 5.55 -16.92
N ALA A 644 16.64 5.97 -17.56
CA ALA A 644 16.72 6.09 -18.99
C ALA A 644 17.60 4.97 -19.55
N VAL A 645 17.02 4.15 -20.41
CA VAL A 645 17.67 2.97 -21.00
C VAL A 645 18.20 3.31 -22.38
N ALA A 646 19.49 3.05 -22.59
CA ALA A 646 20.22 3.28 -23.82
C ALA A 646 19.59 2.61 -25.05
N GLY A 647 19.65 3.33 -26.18
CA GLY A 647 19.32 2.83 -27.52
C GLY A 647 20.54 2.83 -28.45
N GLY A 648 20.68 1.81 -29.30
CA GLY A 648 21.76 1.69 -30.28
C GLY A 648 21.32 2.02 -31.72
N ILE A 649 22.22 2.59 -32.53
CA ILE A 649 22.02 2.86 -33.96
C ILE A 649 22.42 1.62 -34.79
N CYS A 650 21.60 1.22 -35.79
CA CYS A 650 21.94 0.15 -36.73
C CYS A 650 23.04 0.60 -37.73
N PRO A 651 24.03 -0.23 -38.08
CA PRO A 651 24.93 0.03 -39.20
C PRO A 651 24.18 -0.19 -40.53
N ILE A 652 24.13 0.81 -41.42
CA ILE A 652 23.44 0.71 -42.73
C ILE A 652 24.32 1.24 -43.88
N GLU A 653 24.13 0.64 -45.06
CA GLU A 653 24.63 1.04 -46.39
C GLU A 653 24.16 2.42 -46.89
N VAL A 654 23.14 3.05 -46.27
CA VAL A 654 22.68 4.41 -46.63
C VAL A 654 23.75 5.48 -46.35
N THR A 655 24.75 5.13 -45.53
CA THR A 655 25.97 5.93 -45.37
C THR A 655 26.69 6.17 -46.70
N GLU A 656 26.52 5.33 -47.72
CA GLU A 656 27.08 5.59 -49.07
C GLU A 656 26.28 6.63 -49.87
N PHE A 657 24.96 6.74 -49.67
CA PHE A 657 24.16 7.83 -50.27
C PHE A 657 24.53 9.19 -49.66
N TYR A 658 24.85 9.22 -48.36
CA TYR A 658 25.33 10.41 -47.66
C TYR A 658 26.82 10.72 -47.89
N ARG A 659 27.70 9.73 -48.18
CA ARG A 659 29.11 9.98 -48.53
C ARG A 659 29.29 10.94 -49.72
N GLY A 660 28.29 11.05 -50.60
CA GLY A 660 28.32 11.93 -51.77
C GLY A 660 27.88 13.37 -51.53
N GLN A 661 27.20 13.69 -50.42
CA GLN A 661 26.64 15.04 -50.16
C GLN A 661 27.35 15.80 -49.03
N TRP A 662 28.23 15.14 -48.28
CA TRP A 662 29.06 15.78 -47.25
C TRP A 662 30.48 15.91 -47.79
N THR A 663 30.95 17.13 -48.01
CA THR A 663 32.35 17.38 -48.35
C THR A 663 33.23 16.83 -47.22
N ARG A 664 34.10 15.89 -47.60
CA ARG A 664 35.17 15.29 -46.78
C ARG A 664 35.68 16.23 -45.69
N ASN A 665 35.31 15.95 -44.44
CA ASN A 665 36.23 16.09 -43.31
C ASN A 665 35.79 15.19 -42.15
N ARG A 666 36.59 14.13 -41.94
CA ARG A 666 36.72 13.26 -40.76
C ARG A 666 35.44 12.67 -40.13
N PHE A 667 35.12 11.45 -40.55
CA PHE A 667 34.68 10.41 -39.61
C PHE A 667 35.58 9.19 -39.81
N PRO A 668 36.62 8.98 -38.97
CA PRO A 668 37.31 7.70 -38.88
C PRO A 668 36.32 6.64 -38.38
N GLY A 669 36.49 5.41 -38.85
CA GLY A 669 35.51 4.33 -38.86
C GLY A 669 35.02 3.75 -37.53
N ASP A 670 35.19 4.44 -36.41
CA ASP A 670 34.80 3.96 -35.07
C ASP A 670 34.01 4.99 -34.23
N LEU A 671 33.60 6.13 -34.82
CA LEU A 671 32.92 7.22 -34.11
C LEU A 671 31.41 7.34 -34.45
N PHE A 672 30.62 6.36 -34.02
CA PHE A 672 29.15 6.47 -33.92
C PHE A 672 28.67 5.83 -32.61
N PRO A 673 27.95 6.52 -31.70
CA PRO A 673 27.98 7.93 -31.31
C PRO A 673 28.64 8.15 -29.92
N LEU A 674 29.39 9.24 -29.74
CA LEU A 674 29.74 9.79 -28.42
C LEU A 674 28.78 10.94 -28.11
N GLY A 675 27.88 10.68 -27.18
CA GLY A 675 26.89 11.57 -26.60
C GLY A 675 26.48 10.98 -25.25
N CYS A 676 27.49 10.68 -24.43
CA CYS A 676 27.34 10.03 -23.14
C CYS A 676 26.51 10.90 -22.20
N THR A 677 26.09 10.32 -21.07
CA THR A 677 25.67 11.09 -19.91
C THR A 677 26.73 12.16 -19.59
N ASP A 678 26.44 13.43 -19.86
CA ASP A 678 27.24 14.55 -19.39
C ASP A 678 26.55 15.18 -18.17
N GLU A 679 27.27 16.02 -17.43
CA GLU A 679 26.71 16.67 -16.25
C GLU A 679 25.71 17.80 -16.56
N ASN A 680 25.26 17.93 -17.81
CA ASN A 680 24.34 18.96 -18.20
C ASN A 680 22.95 18.67 -17.60
N PRO A 681 22.35 19.61 -16.84
CA PRO A 681 21.01 19.43 -16.25
C PRO A 681 19.88 19.30 -17.29
N TRP A 682 20.18 19.43 -18.59
CA TRP A 682 19.24 19.19 -19.68
C TRP A 682 19.43 17.82 -20.38
N ASN A 683 20.48 17.07 -20.02
CA ASN A 683 20.80 15.76 -20.58
C ASN A 683 20.24 14.64 -19.70
N ASP A 684 19.55 13.67 -20.30
CA ASP A 684 19.01 12.48 -19.65
C ASP A 684 19.52 11.17 -20.26
N GLY A 685 20.63 11.23 -21.01
CA GLY A 685 21.49 10.08 -21.30
C GLY A 685 21.08 9.14 -22.43
N VAL A 686 20.06 9.44 -23.24
CA VAL A 686 19.40 8.40 -24.07
C VAL A 686 19.95 8.20 -25.49
N VAL A 687 21.06 8.85 -25.86
CA VAL A 687 21.63 8.73 -27.22
C VAL A 687 23.02 8.07 -27.24
N CYS A 688 23.23 7.07 -26.37
CA CYS A 688 24.50 6.37 -26.23
C CYS A 688 24.39 4.92 -25.77
N ARG A 689 25.55 4.24 -25.69
CA ARG A 689 25.72 2.87 -25.16
C ARG A 689 25.55 2.75 -23.62
N GLN A 690 25.05 3.79 -22.94
CA GLN A 690 24.96 3.86 -21.48
C GLN A 690 23.54 4.15 -21.02
N SER A 691 22.98 3.25 -20.21
CA SER A 691 21.74 3.52 -19.48
C SER A 691 22.09 4.23 -18.17
N ALA A 692 21.18 5.03 -17.62
CA ALA A 692 21.41 5.70 -16.34
C ALA A 692 20.15 5.89 -15.51
N ALA A 693 20.32 5.84 -14.19
CA ALA A 693 19.32 6.27 -13.22
C ALA A 693 19.60 7.71 -12.77
N PHE A 694 18.54 8.50 -12.64
CA PHE A 694 18.58 9.93 -12.36
C PHE A 694 17.97 10.23 -11.01
N ASP A 695 18.64 11.08 -10.23
CA ASP A 695 18.04 11.72 -9.04
C ASP A 695 17.67 13.15 -9.38
N LEU A 696 16.37 13.41 -9.34
CA LEU A 696 15.76 14.67 -9.72
C LEU A 696 15.91 15.75 -8.64
N ASN A 697 16.40 15.39 -7.44
CA ASN A 697 16.81 16.36 -6.41
C ASN A 697 18.07 17.15 -6.78
N VAL A 698 18.89 16.65 -7.72
CA VAL A 698 20.22 17.20 -8.04
C VAL A 698 20.28 17.72 -9.49
N GLY A 699 19.12 18.01 -10.10
CA GLY A 699 19.01 18.65 -11.41
C GLY A 699 19.39 17.73 -12.58
N ASN A 700 18.56 16.71 -12.85
CA ASN A 700 18.71 15.77 -13.98
C ASN A 700 20.13 15.19 -14.15
N LYS A 701 20.91 15.08 -13.08
CA LYS A 701 22.24 14.49 -13.15
C LYS A 701 22.15 12.96 -13.00
N PRO A 702 22.80 12.18 -13.88
CA PRO A 702 22.87 10.74 -13.71
C PRO A 702 23.62 10.41 -12.41
N GLN A 703 22.97 9.69 -11.50
CA GLN A 703 23.59 9.24 -10.25
C GLN A 703 24.25 7.87 -10.40
N ARG A 704 23.66 7.02 -11.25
CA ARG A 704 24.14 5.67 -11.48
C ARG A 704 24.12 5.36 -12.97
N GLN A 705 25.28 4.96 -13.49
CA GLN A 705 25.44 4.59 -14.90
C GLN A 705 25.52 3.07 -15.01
N TYR A 706 24.86 2.53 -16.04
CA TYR A 706 24.85 1.11 -16.37
C TYR A 706 25.48 0.94 -17.76
N PHE A 707 26.61 0.22 -17.79
CA PHE A 707 27.32 -0.11 -19.02
C PHE A 707 26.99 -1.55 -19.41
N ALA A 708 26.17 -1.72 -20.44
CA ALA A 708 25.86 -3.03 -21.01
C ALA A 708 25.98 -2.97 -22.55
N ASN A 709 26.29 -4.11 -23.16
CA ASN A 709 26.29 -4.28 -24.62
C ASN A 709 24.88 -4.56 -25.18
N ASP A 710 23.89 -4.72 -24.29
CA ASP A 710 22.49 -4.99 -24.64
C ASP A 710 21.73 -3.66 -24.71
N TYR A 711 21.06 -3.38 -25.84
CA TYR A 711 20.35 -2.12 -26.09
C TYR A 711 18.91 -2.39 -26.55
N SER A 712 18.00 -1.45 -26.27
CA SER A 712 16.67 -1.48 -26.91
C SER A 712 16.76 -0.86 -28.30
N HIS A 713 16.36 -1.59 -29.35
CA HIS A 713 16.50 -1.16 -30.74
C HIS A 713 15.16 -0.89 -31.44
N THR A 714 15.16 0.12 -32.33
CA THR A 714 14.18 0.20 -33.43
C THR A 714 14.80 -0.45 -34.67
N GLY A 715 14.11 -1.41 -35.30
CA GLY A 715 14.57 -2.09 -36.50
C GLY A 715 14.43 -1.25 -37.78
N PHE A 716 14.73 -1.87 -38.91
CA PHE A 716 14.57 -1.26 -40.24
C PHE A 716 13.15 -0.68 -40.43
N GLY A 717 13.07 0.57 -40.91
CA GLY A 717 11.82 1.16 -41.39
C GLY A 717 10.91 1.81 -40.33
N SER A 718 11.39 2.10 -39.12
CA SER A 718 10.64 2.96 -38.19
C SER A 718 10.36 4.34 -38.81
N ILE A 719 9.11 4.79 -38.75
CA ILE A 719 8.62 6.03 -39.38
C ILE A 719 9.27 7.32 -38.81
N LEU A 720 10.01 7.20 -37.71
CA LEU A 720 11.02 8.16 -37.28
C LEU A 720 12.37 7.56 -37.70
N VAL A 721 12.93 8.07 -38.80
CA VAL A 721 14.02 7.41 -39.53
C VAL A 721 15.32 7.48 -38.74
N PHE A 722 15.81 6.31 -38.33
CA PHE A 722 17.22 5.97 -38.55
C PHE A 722 17.42 4.99 -39.72
N CYS A 723 16.40 4.56 -40.49
CA CYS A 723 16.56 3.61 -41.61
C CYS A 723 15.44 3.66 -42.68
N PRO A 724 15.72 3.58 -44.01
CA PRO A 724 14.71 3.37 -45.06
C PRO A 724 14.63 1.91 -45.56
N GLY A 725 13.41 1.39 -45.76
CA GLY A 725 13.12 0.08 -46.38
C GLY A 725 11.71 -0.44 -46.06
N GLU A 726 11.06 -1.11 -47.03
CA GLU A 726 9.63 -1.49 -46.99
C GLU A 726 9.29 -2.59 -45.98
N LYS A 727 9.03 -2.14 -44.74
CA LYS A 727 8.03 -2.61 -43.75
C LYS A 727 8.60 -2.24 -42.36
N PRO A 728 7.86 -1.48 -41.52
CA PRO A 728 8.37 -1.04 -40.23
C PRO A 728 8.55 -2.24 -39.30
N MET A 729 9.75 -2.38 -38.70
CA MET A 729 10.05 -3.39 -37.69
C MET A 729 10.43 -2.79 -36.32
N LEU A 730 9.71 -3.16 -35.26
CA LEU A 730 10.27 -3.25 -33.91
C LEU A 730 11.30 -4.39 -33.92
N TYR A 731 12.50 -4.18 -33.36
CA TYR A 731 13.50 -5.24 -33.26
C TYR A 731 14.01 -5.35 -31.82
N ASN A 732 13.58 -6.41 -31.14
CA ASN A 732 14.18 -6.94 -29.90
C ASN A 732 14.04 -6.04 -28.65
N PRO A 733 12.82 -5.78 -28.14
CA PRO A 733 12.67 -5.25 -26.79
C PRO A 733 13.30 -6.22 -25.77
N PRO A 734 13.74 -5.74 -24.59
CA PRO A 734 14.44 -6.57 -23.61
C PRO A 734 13.66 -7.86 -23.32
N ARG A 735 14.28 -9.03 -23.51
CA ARG A 735 13.65 -10.32 -23.22
C ARG A 735 14.14 -10.87 -21.89
N ASP A 736 15.45 -11.06 -21.80
CA ASP A 736 16.20 -11.49 -20.62
C ASP A 736 17.59 -10.80 -20.66
N GLY A 737 18.30 -10.82 -19.53
CA GLY A 737 19.64 -10.24 -19.39
C GLY A 737 19.66 -8.90 -18.66
N HIS A 738 20.81 -8.22 -18.69
CA HIS A 738 21.11 -7.09 -17.80
C HIS A 738 20.09 -5.95 -17.85
N VAL A 739 19.56 -5.64 -19.04
CA VAL A 739 18.55 -4.57 -19.19
C VAL A 739 17.22 -4.96 -18.56
N MET A 740 16.78 -6.22 -18.69
CA MET A 740 15.55 -6.69 -18.05
C MET A 740 15.73 -6.77 -16.52
N ASP A 741 16.88 -7.24 -16.03
CA ASP A 741 17.16 -7.26 -14.59
C ASP A 741 17.17 -5.86 -13.99
N MET A 742 17.75 -4.87 -14.69
CA MET A 742 17.68 -3.46 -14.30
C MET A 742 16.25 -2.91 -14.29
N ILE A 743 15.45 -3.18 -15.33
CA ILE A 743 14.04 -2.76 -15.39
C ILE A 743 13.26 -3.36 -14.21
N VAL A 744 13.45 -4.64 -13.93
CA VAL A 744 12.77 -5.32 -12.81
C VAL A 744 13.21 -4.73 -11.47
N ALA A 745 14.52 -4.51 -11.25
CA ALA A 745 15.04 -3.91 -10.01
C ALA A 745 14.39 -2.54 -9.70
N GLU A 746 14.25 -1.70 -10.72
CA GLU A 746 13.59 -0.40 -10.60
C GLU A 746 12.09 -0.54 -10.32
N ILE A 747 11.40 -1.45 -11.01
CA ILE A 747 9.98 -1.75 -10.79
C ILE A 747 9.72 -2.19 -9.34
N VAL A 748 10.58 -3.04 -8.78
CA VAL A 748 10.37 -3.59 -7.43
C VAL A 748 10.80 -2.66 -6.31
N GLY A 749 11.42 -1.53 -6.67
CA GLY A 749 11.84 -0.48 -5.74
C GLY A 749 12.94 -0.90 -4.79
N LEU A 750 13.67 -1.99 -5.07
CA LEU A 750 14.79 -2.43 -4.25
C LEU A 750 15.87 -1.33 -4.25
N PRO A 751 16.23 -0.76 -3.08
CA PRO A 751 17.56 -0.21 -2.96
C PRO A 751 18.56 -1.37 -3.01
N GLU A 752 19.59 -1.26 -3.83
CA GLU A 752 20.83 -2.00 -3.59
C GLU A 752 21.58 -1.40 -2.40
#